data_AF-A0A2W5UML7-F1
#
_entry.id   AF-A0A2W5UML7-F1
#
_cell.length_a   1.000
_cell.length_b   1.000
_cell.length_c   1.000
_cell.angle_alpha   90.00
_cell.angle_beta   90.00
_cell.angle_gamma   90.00
#
_symmetry.space_group_name_H-M   'P 1'
#
loop_
_entity.id
_entity.type
_entity.pdbx_description
1 polymer ?
#
loop_
_entity_poly.entity_id
_entity_poly.type
_entity_poly.pdbx_seq_one_letter_code
_entity_poly.pdbx_strand_id
1 'polypeptide(L)'
;MHKKSINEYEEAKNDEKDAEDAAEKLANLRAELERITHKLDDNKKTLIDVGALLDSAKNEKKKIDEAQAKLKQAEQDRKDAETALQHQRELKQSRTQLRDDYAERKQQAVKAEEKYNQVTKQAESHEGRLKAAQDTYDDAQRVKTCADLELDKLKIHRDWAEATKGVEQVRTKLLSGDAANKRRQEAENKLNNDSSIIDDDAFDDLKKSQEAWRSREEALGLAVGTIYIEGPYGDHAVGEYPMDRPQRIELGEYTLEIRPSAEMSDRRKDVDSAHEVFKGLLKKHELESFDDAEQQHNAYTQARNERDAAQRDQEIAWGNQPREAIEAKLQELSHSADDCEEQYQELLDREEQSASDHDSDGDLSSKGRAHEVLKVDSAPSSEDIHLARAERDRAEHACDVAHRELEKLRQEDVSAQLSGEKANCDSANKERDRALEKLTEAQEALSDETLANNFHEAEEQWAYRRGAYDKAVHDLKALDPEQNTKKLEDAKRRERDLLHAIENSRAQQNHLRGQIEGSGSPDADLQEKKTILKQKENTLKAVTMRANAIRRLYELVEKHYEDAKKEYLEPYINLLTEKAGHVFGPDVSFTSEDDAAHGGSTGRKNRGKQAASASTISKRVLNGRAVNLAELSGGAAEQLQIIQRLAVAELVGDQSVPVFLDDALGYADTERATNMNELLTESGKKHQIIVMTCVPERYKSVRAAKTIEMTGTK
;
A
#
# COMPACT_ATOMS: atom_id res chain seq x y z
N MET A 1 4.49 19.54 123.52
CA MET A 1 5.91 19.84 123.22
C MET A 1 6.54 18.73 122.39
N HIS A 2 6.94 17.58 122.98
CA HIS A 2 7.61 16.50 122.24
C HIS A 2 6.87 15.99 121.00
N LYS A 3 5.56 15.72 121.11
CA LYS A 3 4.72 15.28 119.97
C LYS A 3 4.62 16.32 118.84
N LYS A 4 4.69 17.63 119.16
CA LYS A 4 4.66 18.70 118.17
C LYS A 4 5.96 18.73 117.34
N SER A 5 7.11 18.56 118.00
CA SER A 5 8.42 18.53 117.34
C SER A 5 8.62 17.30 116.44
N ILE A 6 7.92 16.18 116.69
CA ILE A 6 7.94 15.00 115.81
C ILE A 6 7.20 15.30 114.50
N ASN A 7 5.97 15.82 114.58
CA ASN A 7 5.18 16.14 113.38
C ASN A 7 5.87 17.19 112.49
N GLU A 8 6.43 18.25 113.10
CA GLU A 8 7.15 19.28 112.34
C GLU A 8 8.43 18.75 111.65
N TYR A 9 9.02 17.65 112.14
CA TYR A 9 10.14 16.98 111.49
C TYR A 9 9.68 16.11 110.31
N GLU A 10 8.57 15.38 110.47
CA GLU A 10 8.02 14.56 109.38
C GLU A 10 7.51 15.40 108.20
N GLU A 11 6.88 16.54 108.48
CA GLU A 11 6.44 17.50 107.45
C GLU A 11 7.65 18.07 106.68
N ALA A 12 8.69 18.53 107.40
CA ALA A 12 9.92 19.03 106.77
C ALA A 12 10.67 17.96 105.96
N LYS A 13 10.49 16.67 106.29
CA LYS A 13 11.09 15.55 105.55
C LYS A 13 10.37 15.28 104.24
N ASN A 14 9.04 15.39 104.21
CA ASN A 14 8.27 15.24 102.98
C ASN A 14 8.53 16.42 102.02
N ASP A 15 8.55 17.64 102.55
CA ASP A 15 8.90 18.85 101.77
C ASP A 15 10.29 18.74 101.11
N GLU A 16 11.28 18.18 101.81
CA GLU A 16 12.63 17.98 101.26
C GLU A 16 12.65 16.95 100.14
N LYS A 17 11.86 15.88 100.26
CA LYS A 17 11.71 14.87 99.21
C LYS A 17 11.03 15.43 97.95
N ASP A 18 9.97 16.21 98.10
CA ASP A 18 9.29 16.84 96.96
C ASP A 18 10.20 17.83 96.24
N ALA A 19 11.04 18.57 96.98
CA ALA A 19 12.07 19.44 96.41
C ALA A 19 13.20 18.66 95.73
N GLU A 20 13.55 17.46 96.21
CA GLU A 20 14.55 16.58 95.60
C GLU A 20 14.05 16.04 94.25
N ASP A 21 12.81 15.55 94.19
CA ASP A 21 12.16 15.09 92.95
C ASP A 21 12.06 16.22 91.91
N ALA A 22 11.83 17.47 92.34
CA ALA A 22 11.79 18.64 91.47
C ALA A 22 13.18 19.02 90.93
N ALA A 23 14.23 18.95 91.76
CA ALA A 23 15.61 19.19 91.35
C ALA A 23 16.10 18.11 90.36
N GLU A 24 15.75 16.83 90.58
CA GLU A 24 16.10 15.73 89.68
C GLU A 24 15.42 15.89 88.30
N LYS A 25 14.14 16.28 88.27
CA LYS A 25 13.43 16.60 87.02
C LYS A 25 14.11 17.74 86.26
N LEU A 26 14.53 18.80 86.95
CA LEU A 26 15.25 19.92 86.31
C LEU A 26 16.61 19.49 85.75
N ALA A 27 17.36 18.64 86.48
CA ALA A 27 18.63 18.09 86.01
C ALA A 27 18.45 17.26 84.73
N ASN A 28 17.41 16.42 84.68
CA ASN A 28 17.07 15.63 83.49
C ASN A 28 16.70 16.52 82.29
N LEU A 29 15.88 17.56 82.49
CA LEU A 29 15.54 18.52 81.44
C LEU A 29 16.76 19.28 80.91
N ARG A 30 17.70 19.67 81.78
CA ARG A 30 18.97 20.31 81.38
C ARG A 30 19.85 19.37 80.55
N ALA A 31 19.96 18.10 80.94
CA ALA A 31 20.72 17.10 80.19
C ALA A 31 20.09 16.80 78.82
N GLU A 32 18.75 16.78 78.73
CA GLU A 32 18.05 16.62 77.46
C GLU A 32 18.22 17.85 76.55
N LEU A 33 18.16 19.06 77.12
CA LEU A 33 18.43 20.31 76.38
C LEU A 33 19.84 20.30 75.78
N GLU A 34 20.84 19.84 76.53
CA GLU A 34 22.23 19.75 76.05
C GLU A 34 22.36 18.77 74.88
N ARG A 35 21.74 17.59 74.98
CA ARG A 35 21.70 16.59 73.90
C ARG A 35 21.04 17.13 72.63
N ILE A 36 19.87 17.78 72.76
CA ILE A 36 19.18 18.38 71.62
C ILE A 36 19.98 19.52 71.01
N THR A 37 20.65 20.33 71.84
CA THR A 37 21.53 21.41 71.38
C THR A 37 22.71 20.88 70.56
N HIS A 38 23.38 19.82 71.03
CA HIS A 38 24.45 19.16 70.27
C HIS A 38 23.94 18.58 68.95
N LYS A 39 22.82 17.84 68.98
CA LYS A 39 22.19 17.28 67.76
C LYS A 39 21.84 18.37 66.75
N LEU A 40 21.34 19.51 67.22
CA LEU A 40 21.00 20.66 66.39
C LEU A 40 22.23 21.28 65.73
N ASP A 41 23.35 21.40 66.44
CA ASP A 41 24.59 21.92 65.87
C ASP A 41 25.26 20.93 64.90
N ASP A 42 25.21 19.63 65.19
CA ASP A 42 25.67 18.59 64.27
C ASP A 42 24.84 18.58 62.98
N ASN A 43 23.51 18.65 63.09
CA ASN A 43 22.64 18.75 61.91
C ASN A 43 22.93 20.01 61.08
N LYS A 44 23.22 21.16 61.70
CA LYS A 44 23.62 22.39 60.97
C LYS A 44 24.95 22.21 60.24
N LYS A 45 25.95 21.54 60.85
CA LYS A 45 27.23 21.25 60.18
C LYS A 45 27.01 20.33 58.99
N THR A 46 26.26 19.25 59.16
CA THR A 46 25.93 18.33 58.06
C THR A 46 25.14 19.02 56.95
N LEU A 47 24.28 20.00 57.27
CA LEU A 47 23.57 20.79 56.26
C LEU A 47 24.53 21.58 55.36
N ILE A 48 25.63 22.12 55.89
CA ILE A 48 26.65 22.82 55.10
C ILE A 48 27.31 21.85 54.12
N ASP A 49 27.70 20.66 54.58
CA ASP A 49 28.33 19.64 53.74
C ASP A 49 27.39 19.16 52.63
N VAL A 50 26.11 18.93 52.96
CA VAL A 50 25.07 18.56 51.98
C VAL A 50 24.82 19.69 50.99
N GLY A 51 24.87 20.95 51.41
CA GLY A 51 24.79 22.12 50.53
C GLY A 51 25.90 22.13 49.47
N ALA A 52 27.15 21.86 49.87
CA ALA A 52 28.27 21.77 48.94
C ALA A 52 28.11 20.62 47.93
N LEU A 53 27.62 19.45 48.38
CA LEU A 53 27.30 18.32 47.50
C LEU A 53 26.16 18.65 46.52
N LEU A 54 25.13 19.36 46.99
CA LEU A 54 24.01 19.79 46.17
C LEU A 54 24.47 20.74 45.06
N ASP A 55 25.33 21.71 45.37
CA ASP A 55 25.86 22.65 44.38
C ASP A 55 26.78 21.97 43.36
N SER A 56 27.59 21.00 43.81
CA SER A 56 28.36 20.13 42.90
C SER A 56 27.44 19.36 41.95
N ALA A 57 26.40 18.71 42.46
CA ALA A 57 25.43 17.95 41.65
C ALA A 57 24.63 18.86 40.69
N LYS A 58 24.29 20.09 41.09
CA LYS A 58 23.66 21.09 40.20
C LYS A 58 24.60 21.47 39.05
N ASN A 59 25.89 21.65 39.31
CA ASN A 59 26.87 21.96 38.28
C ASN A 59 27.07 20.79 37.30
N GLU A 60 27.09 19.54 37.78
CA GLU A 60 27.11 18.35 36.91
C GLU A 60 25.86 18.26 36.05
N LYS A 61 24.68 18.53 36.63
CA LYS A 61 23.41 18.57 35.87
C LYS A 61 23.44 19.62 34.76
N LYS A 62 23.98 20.82 35.03
CA LYS A 62 24.16 21.85 34.00
C LYS A 62 25.04 21.38 32.84
N LYS A 63 26.17 20.71 33.13
CA LYS A 63 27.04 20.13 32.08
C LYS A 63 26.33 19.06 31.27
N ILE A 64 25.51 18.23 31.90
CA ILE A 64 24.68 17.22 31.22
C ILE A 64 23.68 17.90 30.29
N ASP A 65 22.98 18.94 30.75
CA ASP A 65 22.00 19.65 29.94
C ASP A 65 22.66 20.32 28.72
N GLU A 66 23.85 20.91 28.89
CA GLU A 66 24.67 21.45 27.79
C GLU A 66 25.12 20.34 26.81
N ALA A 67 25.54 19.17 27.31
CA ALA A 67 25.93 18.03 26.49
C ALA A 67 24.73 17.44 25.71
N GLN A 68 23.55 17.37 26.33
CA GLN A 68 22.30 16.94 25.68
C GLN A 68 21.89 17.92 24.57
N ALA A 69 22.00 19.22 24.80
CA ALA A 69 21.74 20.23 23.76
C ALA A 69 22.71 20.09 22.58
N LYS A 70 24.01 19.89 22.84
CA LYS A 70 25.03 19.63 21.81
C LYS A 70 24.76 18.35 21.03
N LEU A 71 24.38 17.27 21.72
CA LEU A 71 24.02 16.01 21.07
C LEU A 71 22.83 16.19 20.13
N LYS A 72 21.76 16.86 20.59
CA LYS A 72 20.59 17.13 19.77
C LYS A 72 20.93 17.95 18.52
N GLN A 73 21.79 18.97 18.67
CA GLN A 73 22.25 19.75 17.52
C GLN A 73 23.09 18.88 16.56
N ALA A 74 24.03 18.10 17.08
CA ALA A 74 24.87 17.23 16.26
C ALA A 74 24.07 16.14 15.54
N GLU A 75 23.00 15.63 16.15
CA GLU A 75 22.07 14.68 15.53
C GLU A 75 21.34 15.31 14.35
N GLN A 76 20.82 16.53 14.53
CA GLN A 76 20.15 17.28 13.46
C GLN A 76 21.12 17.59 12.31
N ASP A 77 22.32 18.12 12.61
CA ASP A 77 23.34 18.40 11.60
C ASP A 77 23.76 17.14 10.82
N ARG A 78 23.89 16.00 11.52
CA ARG A 78 24.21 14.71 10.89
C ARG A 78 23.11 14.28 9.93
N LYS A 79 21.83 14.42 10.33
CA LYS A 79 20.67 14.05 9.52
C LYS A 79 20.53 14.96 8.28
N ASP A 80 20.79 16.24 8.43
CA ASP A 80 20.74 17.19 7.32
C ASP A 80 21.86 16.91 6.31
N ALA A 81 23.09 16.65 6.80
CA ALA A 81 24.20 16.22 5.96
C ALA A 81 23.96 14.87 5.26
N GLU A 82 23.31 13.92 5.94
CA GLU A 82 22.93 12.63 5.36
C GLU A 82 21.92 12.80 4.22
N THR A 83 20.92 13.67 4.41
CA THR A 83 19.92 13.98 3.39
C THR A 83 20.56 14.67 2.18
N ALA A 84 21.50 15.61 2.40
CA ALA A 84 22.25 16.25 1.34
C ALA A 84 23.10 15.25 0.54
N LEU A 85 23.82 14.35 1.22
CA LEU A 85 24.60 13.30 0.57
C LEU A 85 23.72 12.35 -0.26
N GLN A 86 22.55 11.98 0.28
CA GLN A 86 21.59 11.13 -0.43
C GLN A 86 21.06 11.80 -1.71
N HIS A 87 20.76 13.10 -1.65
CA HIS A 87 20.36 13.86 -2.83
C HIS A 87 21.46 13.88 -3.91
N GLN A 88 22.73 14.08 -3.52
CA GLN A 88 23.85 14.02 -4.47
C GLN A 88 24.05 12.60 -5.06
N ARG A 89 23.80 11.54 -4.28
CA ARG A 89 23.80 10.14 -4.78
C ARG A 89 22.76 9.94 -5.88
N GLU A 90 21.54 10.42 -5.67
CA GLU A 90 20.44 10.29 -6.62
C GLU A 90 20.73 11.04 -7.92
N LEU A 91 21.27 12.26 -7.84
CA LEU A 91 21.71 13.01 -9.02
C LEU A 91 22.81 12.28 -9.80
N LYS A 92 23.81 11.72 -9.10
CA LYS A 92 24.88 10.95 -9.73
C LYS A 92 24.37 9.67 -10.39
N GLN A 93 23.43 8.96 -9.76
CA GLN A 93 22.80 7.78 -10.33
C GLN A 93 21.94 8.12 -11.56
N SER A 94 21.14 9.19 -11.47
CA SER A 94 20.36 9.69 -12.61
C SER A 94 21.26 10.09 -13.77
N ARG A 95 22.42 10.71 -13.49
CA ARG A 95 23.42 11.04 -14.51
C ARG A 95 23.93 9.79 -15.24
N THR A 96 24.28 8.75 -14.49
CA THR A 96 24.74 7.48 -15.07
C THR A 96 23.66 6.85 -15.93
N GLN A 97 22.41 6.81 -15.48
CA GLN A 97 21.29 6.27 -16.25
C GLN A 97 21.07 7.01 -17.58
N LEU A 98 21.16 8.34 -17.59
CA LEU A 98 21.06 9.12 -18.82
C LEU A 98 22.20 8.83 -19.81
N ARG A 99 23.43 8.62 -19.31
CA ARG A 99 24.58 8.23 -20.14
C ARG A 99 24.39 6.84 -20.74
N ASP A 100 23.91 5.90 -19.94
CA ASP A 100 23.69 4.51 -20.38
C ASP A 100 22.55 4.43 -21.41
N ASP A 101 21.42 5.13 -21.19
CA ASP A 101 20.32 5.22 -22.17
C ASP A 101 20.81 5.86 -23.48
N TYR A 102 21.54 6.98 -23.42
CA TYR A 102 22.12 7.57 -24.63
C TYR A 102 23.06 6.62 -25.37
N ALA A 103 23.93 5.90 -24.65
CA ALA A 103 24.84 4.93 -25.27
C ALA A 103 24.09 3.79 -25.97
N GLU A 104 23.03 3.27 -25.34
CA GLU A 104 22.17 2.24 -25.92
C GLU A 104 21.45 2.74 -27.18
N ARG A 105 20.77 3.90 -27.10
CA ARG A 105 20.05 4.49 -28.25
C ARG A 105 21.00 4.84 -29.39
N LYS A 106 22.21 5.31 -29.09
CA LYS A 106 23.25 5.55 -30.08
C LYS A 106 23.64 4.27 -30.81
N GLN A 107 23.81 3.15 -30.11
CA GLN A 107 24.12 1.87 -30.73
C GLN A 107 22.94 1.34 -31.59
N GLN A 108 21.70 1.53 -31.13
CA GLN A 108 20.50 1.17 -31.89
C GLN A 108 20.38 1.98 -33.18
N ALA A 109 20.63 3.30 -33.13
CA ALA A 109 20.65 4.17 -34.30
C ALA A 109 21.68 3.73 -35.34
N VAL A 110 22.91 3.40 -34.92
CA VAL A 110 23.96 2.87 -35.82
C VAL A 110 23.50 1.58 -36.50
N LYS A 111 22.92 0.63 -35.75
CA LYS A 111 22.40 -0.63 -36.31
C LYS A 111 21.26 -0.40 -37.31
N ALA A 112 20.37 0.55 -37.03
CA ALA A 112 19.27 0.89 -37.92
C ALA A 112 19.79 1.55 -39.21
N GLU A 113 20.80 2.41 -39.10
CA GLU A 113 21.47 3.05 -40.25
C GLU A 113 22.21 2.03 -41.12
N GLU A 114 22.93 1.07 -40.53
CA GLU A 114 23.57 -0.03 -41.27
C GLU A 114 22.55 -0.86 -42.08
N LYS A 115 21.41 -1.21 -41.48
CA LYS A 115 20.33 -1.93 -42.17
C LYS A 115 19.70 -1.10 -43.28
N TYR A 116 19.41 0.17 -43.03
CA TYR A 116 18.86 1.08 -44.04
C TYR A 116 19.81 1.21 -45.23
N ASN A 117 21.11 1.37 -44.99
CA ASN A 117 22.12 1.44 -46.05
C ASN A 117 22.22 0.14 -46.85
N GLN A 118 22.06 -1.02 -46.19
CA GLN A 118 22.04 -2.31 -46.87
C GLN A 118 20.82 -2.44 -47.81
N VAL A 119 19.63 -2.11 -47.32
CA VAL A 119 18.40 -2.16 -48.12
C VAL A 119 18.39 -1.11 -49.24
N THR A 120 19.00 0.06 -49.01
CA THR A 120 19.18 1.08 -50.05
C THR A 120 19.98 0.55 -51.23
N LYS A 121 21.11 -0.12 -50.98
CA LYS A 121 21.92 -0.76 -52.05
C LYS A 121 21.14 -1.86 -52.80
N GLN A 122 20.31 -2.62 -52.08
CA GLN A 122 19.46 -3.64 -52.69
C GLN A 122 18.37 -3.00 -53.57
N ALA A 123 17.77 -1.91 -53.12
CA ALA A 123 16.77 -1.15 -53.86
C ALA A 123 17.36 -0.54 -55.16
N GLU A 124 18.54 0.08 -55.09
CA GLU A 124 19.26 0.59 -56.27
C GLU A 124 19.56 -0.53 -57.29
N SER A 125 20.03 -1.68 -56.80
CA SER A 125 20.27 -2.85 -57.66
C SER A 125 18.98 -3.42 -58.26
N HIS A 126 17.87 -3.39 -57.51
CA HIS A 126 16.58 -3.85 -57.99
C HIS A 126 16.00 -2.92 -59.06
N GLU A 127 16.08 -1.60 -58.84
CA GLU A 127 15.65 -0.59 -59.82
C GLU A 127 16.42 -0.72 -61.14
N GLY A 128 17.74 -0.95 -61.08
CA GLY A 128 18.55 -1.23 -62.26
C GLY A 128 18.11 -2.49 -63.02
N ARG A 129 17.78 -3.58 -62.30
CA ARG A 129 17.25 -4.82 -62.90
C ARG A 129 15.86 -4.62 -63.52
N LEU A 130 14.99 -3.88 -62.84
CA LEU A 130 13.64 -3.57 -63.31
C LEU A 130 13.69 -2.76 -64.60
N LYS A 131 14.56 -1.75 -64.67
CA LYS A 131 14.77 -0.95 -65.89
C LYS A 131 15.29 -1.82 -67.04
N ALA A 132 16.33 -2.62 -66.81
CA ALA A 132 16.85 -3.52 -67.85
C ALA A 132 15.80 -4.54 -68.35
N ALA A 133 14.96 -5.07 -67.45
CA ALA A 133 13.86 -5.96 -67.82
C ALA A 133 12.76 -5.24 -68.61
N GLN A 134 12.47 -3.96 -68.29
CA GLN A 134 11.54 -3.12 -69.04
C GLN A 134 12.06 -2.87 -70.45
N ASP A 135 13.32 -2.44 -70.59
CA ASP A 135 13.97 -2.20 -71.88
C ASP A 135 13.94 -3.48 -72.75
N THR A 136 14.26 -4.64 -72.15
CA THR A 136 14.20 -5.95 -72.83
C THR A 136 12.79 -6.30 -73.30
N TYR A 137 11.76 -6.01 -72.49
CA TYR A 137 10.36 -6.23 -72.87
C TYR A 137 9.93 -5.31 -74.01
N ASP A 138 10.28 -4.03 -73.94
CA ASP A 138 9.93 -3.04 -74.96
C ASP A 138 10.59 -3.39 -76.30
N ASP A 139 11.86 -3.82 -76.29
CA ASP A 139 12.54 -4.32 -77.50
C ASP A 139 11.92 -5.60 -78.04
N ALA A 140 11.59 -6.58 -77.19
CA ALA A 140 10.92 -7.80 -77.63
C ALA A 140 9.52 -7.53 -78.20
N GLN A 141 8.79 -6.56 -77.63
CA GLN A 141 7.49 -6.11 -78.13
C GLN A 141 7.61 -5.41 -79.49
N ARG A 142 8.66 -4.61 -79.71
CA ARG A 142 8.96 -4.00 -81.01
C ARG A 142 9.24 -5.05 -82.06
N VAL A 143 10.12 -6.02 -81.77
CA VAL A 143 10.44 -7.13 -82.68
C VAL A 143 9.18 -7.94 -83.03
N LYS A 144 8.31 -8.22 -82.05
CA LYS A 144 7.01 -8.88 -82.30
C LYS A 144 6.16 -8.06 -83.28
N THR A 145 6.03 -6.76 -83.04
CA THR A 145 5.22 -5.86 -83.87
C THR A 145 5.72 -5.83 -85.32
N CYS A 146 7.04 -5.78 -85.53
CA CYS A 146 7.63 -5.85 -86.86
C CYS A 146 7.37 -7.22 -87.54
N ALA A 147 7.50 -8.32 -86.80
CA ALA A 147 7.24 -9.66 -87.33
C ALA A 147 5.75 -9.89 -87.67
N ASP A 148 4.82 -9.33 -86.88
CA ASP A 148 3.38 -9.31 -87.20
C ASP A 148 3.12 -8.51 -88.49
N LEU A 149 3.74 -7.33 -88.63
CA LEU A 149 3.61 -6.48 -89.82
C LEU A 149 4.12 -7.17 -91.09
N GLU A 150 5.29 -7.81 -91.02
CA GLU A 150 5.85 -8.58 -92.13
C GLU A 150 4.96 -9.75 -92.55
N LEU A 151 4.45 -10.49 -91.58
CA LEU A 151 3.55 -11.61 -91.85
C LEU A 151 2.25 -11.15 -92.53
N ASP A 152 1.68 -10.02 -92.10
CA ASP A 152 0.47 -9.48 -92.70
C ASP A 152 0.72 -8.90 -94.11
N LYS A 153 1.86 -8.22 -94.32
CA LYS A 153 2.31 -7.80 -95.67
C LYS A 153 2.37 -8.99 -96.63
N LEU A 154 3.00 -10.08 -96.23
CA LEU A 154 3.13 -11.27 -97.08
C LEU A 154 1.79 -11.96 -97.37
N LYS A 155 0.85 -11.99 -96.41
CA LYS A 155 -0.51 -12.53 -96.64
C LYS A 155 -1.29 -11.67 -97.64
N ILE A 156 -1.31 -10.36 -97.44
CA ILE A 156 -2.04 -9.44 -98.33
C ILE A 156 -1.41 -9.45 -99.72
N HIS A 157 -0.07 -9.49 -99.83
CA HIS A 157 0.62 -9.60 -101.11
C HIS A 157 0.27 -10.88 -101.87
N ARG A 158 0.10 -12.02 -101.16
CA ARG A 158 -0.41 -13.26 -101.77
C ARG A 158 -1.82 -13.07 -102.33
N ASP A 159 -2.71 -12.50 -101.53
CA ASP A 159 -4.12 -12.33 -101.90
C ASP A 159 -4.26 -11.36 -103.09
N TRP A 160 -3.44 -10.29 -103.12
CA TRP A 160 -3.33 -9.36 -104.25
C TRP A 160 -2.86 -10.05 -105.54
N ALA A 161 -1.79 -10.85 -105.47
CA ALA A 161 -1.26 -11.57 -106.61
C ALA A 161 -2.26 -12.61 -107.15
N GLU A 162 -2.99 -13.30 -106.28
CA GLU A 162 -4.05 -14.24 -106.65
C GLU A 162 -5.23 -13.54 -107.34
N ALA A 163 -5.70 -12.42 -106.78
CA ALA A 163 -6.78 -11.61 -107.36
C ALA A 163 -6.38 -11.08 -108.74
N THR A 164 -5.17 -10.53 -108.87
CA THR A 164 -4.64 -9.98 -110.14
C THR A 164 -4.53 -11.04 -111.22
N LYS A 165 -3.98 -12.21 -110.89
CA LYS A 165 -3.95 -13.36 -111.80
C LYS A 165 -5.36 -13.81 -112.20
N GLY A 166 -6.31 -13.75 -111.28
CA GLY A 166 -7.74 -13.98 -111.55
C GLY A 166 -8.31 -12.98 -112.57
N VAL A 167 -8.03 -11.68 -112.39
CA VAL A 167 -8.43 -10.61 -113.32
C VAL A 167 -7.89 -10.88 -114.73
N GLU A 168 -6.60 -11.20 -114.87
CA GLU A 168 -6.00 -11.48 -116.18
C GLU A 168 -6.62 -12.70 -116.89
N GLN A 169 -6.88 -13.77 -116.13
CA GLN A 169 -7.53 -14.97 -116.66
C GLN A 169 -8.95 -14.68 -117.16
N VAL A 170 -9.75 -13.96 -116.37
CA VAL A 170 -11.12 -13.60 -116.74
C VAL A 170 -11.13 -12.61 -117.90
N ARG A 171 -10.22 -11.63 -117.93
CA ARG A 171 -10.05 -10.70 -119.05
C ARG A 171 -9.72 -11.42 -120.36
N THR A 172 -8.86 -12.43 -120.31
CA THR A 172 -8.51 -13.26 -121.47
C THR A 172 -9.71 -14.07 -121.97
N LYS A 173 -10.53 -14.62 -121.06
CA LYS A 173 -11.80 -15.29 -121.41
C LYS A 173 -12.81 -14.33 -122.03
N LEU A 174 -12.92 -13.11 -121.50
CA LEU A 174 -13.81 -12.09 -122.04
C LEU A 174 -13.40 -11.71 -123.48
N LEU A 175 -12.13 -11.40 -123.71
CA LEU A 175 -11.60 -11.04 -125.04
C LEU A 175 -11.77 -12.17 -126.07
N SER A 176 -11.44 -13.41 -125.70
CA SER A 176 -11.57 -14.56 -126.60
C SER A 176 -13.03 -14.88 -126.94
N GLY A 177 -13.94 -14.78 -125.97
CA GLY A 177 -15.36 -14.98 -126.23
C GLY A 177 -16.03 -13.81 -126.96
N ASP A 178 -15.61 -12.56 -126.75
CA ASP A 178 -16.08 -11.41 -127.54
C ASP A 178 -15.66 -11.55 -129.01
N ALA A 179 -14.43 -12.00 -129.27
CA ALA A 179 -13.96 -12.30 -130.62
C ALA A 179 -14.76 -13.44 -131.28
N ALA A 180 -15.12 -14.48 -130.52
CA ALA A 180 -15.98 -15.55 -130.99
C ALA A 180 -17.43 -15.07 -131.25
N ASN A 181 -18.00 -14.26 -130.36
CA ASN A 181 -19.34 -13.69 -130.53
C ASN A 181 -19.42 -12.78 -131.76
N LYS A 182 -18.39 -11.97 -132.02
CA LYS A 182 -18.31 -11.13 -133.22
C LYS A 182 -18.30 -11.97 -134.50
N ARG A 183 -17.47 -13.03 -134.55
CA ARG A 183 -17.46 -14.00 -135.67
C ARG A 183 -18.82 -14.66 -135.86
N ARG A 184 -19.48 -15.04 -134.76
CA ARG A 184 -20.83 -15.63 -134.79
C ARG A 184 -21.85 -14.65 -135.40
N GLN A 185 -21.85 -13.38 -134.97
CA GLN A 185 -22.74 -12.34 -135.52
C GLN A 185 -22.45 -12.05 -137.00
N GLU A 186 -21.18 -11.99 -137.41
CA GLU A 186 -20.80 -11.80 -138.82
C GLU A 186 -21.29 -12.96 -139.69
N ALA A 187 -21.16 -14.20 -139.21
CA ALA A 187 -21.67 -15.39 -139.89
C ALA A 187 -23.21 -15.44 -139.92
N GLU A 188 -23.87 -15.04 -138.83
CA GLU A 188 -25.33 -14.96 -138.71
C GLU A 188 -25.92 -13.86 -139.63
N ASN A 189 -25.26 -12.71 -139.74
CA ASN A 189 -25.63 -11.66 -140.69
C ASN A 189 -25.51 -12.12 -142.15
N LYS A 190 -24.50 -12.96 -142.47
CA LYS A 190 -24.37 -13.56 -143.80
C LYS A 190 -25.51 -14.54 -144.10
N LEU A 191 -26.09 -15.20 -143.09
CA LEU A 191 -27.21 -16.12 -143.25
C LEU A 191 -28.57 -15.41 -143.40
N ASN A 192 -28.73 -14.24 -142.78
CA ASN A 192 -30.00 -13.48 -142.76
C ASN A 192 -30.16 -12.48 -143.92
N ASN A 193 -29.26 -12.46 -144.91
CA ASN A 193 -29.36 -11.54 -146.04
C ASN A 193 -30.30 -12.14 -147.11
N ASP A 194 -31.60 -11.92 -146.93
CA ASP A 194 -32.73 -12.61 -147.59
C ASP A 194 -32.77 -12.59 -149.13
N SER A 195 -32.01 -11.75 -149.83
CA SER A 195 -32.24 -11.52 -151.26
C SER A 195 -31.48 -12.45 -152.23
N SER A 196 -30.66 -13.39 -151.73
CA SER A 196 -29.72 -14.10 -152.63
C SER A 196 -29.07 -15.36 -152.02
N ILE A 197 -29.81 -16.07 -151.16
CA ILE A 197 -29.29 -17.24 -150.45
C ILE A 197 -30.22 -18.43 -150.70
N ILE A 198 -29.62 -19.56 -151.03
CA ILE A 198 -30.31 -20.85 -151.19
C ILE A 198 -29.96 -21.70 -149.98
N ASP A 199 -30.95 -21.97 -149.12
CA ASP A 199 -30.81 -22.88 -147.99
C ASP A 199 -30.83 -24.35 -148.43
N ASP A 200 -30.64 -25.26 -147.47
CA ASP A 200 -30.57 -26.71 -147.75
C ASP A 200 -31.84 -27.22 -148.44
N ASP A 201 -33.02 -26.75 -148.01
CA ASP A 201 -34.32 -27.20 -148.53
C ASP A 201 -34.57 -26.67 -149.95
N ALA A 202 -34.29 -25.38 -150.20
CA ALA A 202 -34.44 -24.77 -151.52
C ALA A 202 -33.45 -25.35 -152.54
N PHE A 203 -32.21 -25.65 -152.14
CA PHE A 203 -31.23 -26.26 -153.02
C PHE A 203 -31.63 -27.70 -153.39
N ASP A 204 -32.11 -28.47 -152.42
CA ASP A 204 -32.59 -29.84 -152.64
C ASP A 204 -33.77 -29.91 -153.61
N ASP A 205 -34.72 -28.96 -153.51
CA ASP A 205 -35.86 -28.88 -154.43
C ASP A 205 -35.44 -28.51 -155.86
N LEU A 206 -34.49 -27.57 -156.00
CA LEU A 206 -33.89 -27.23 -157.29
C LEU A 206 -33.14 -28.42 -157.91
N LYS A 207 -32.39 -29.16 -157.10
CA LYS A 207 -31.63 -30.32 -157.55
C LYS A 207 -32.55 -31.44 -158.03
N LYS A 208 -33.57 -31.78 -157.23
CA LYS A 208 -34.57 -32.81 -157.58
C LYS A 208 -35.32 -32.46 -158.86
N SER A 209 -35.71 -31.19 -159.04
CA SER A 209 -36.40 -30.75 -160.25
C SER A 209 -35.51 -30.76 -161.50
N GLN A 210 -34.22 -30.42 -161.36
CA GLN A 210 -33.24 -30.54 -162.45
C GLN A 210 -33.03 -32.00 -162.89
N GLU A 211 -32.85 -32.91 -161.92
CA GLU A 211 -32.70 -34.35 -162.17
C GLU A 211 -33.95 -34.93 -162.83
N ALA A 212 -35.14 -34.53 -162.36
CA ALA A 212 -36.43 -34.94 -162.91
C ALA A 212 -36.66 -34.45 -164.35
N TRP A 213 -36.14 -33.27 -164.70
CA TRP A 213 -36.16 -32.75 -166.07
C TRP A 213 -35.19 -33.53 -166.97
N ARG A 214 -33.91 -33.65 -166.58
CA ARG A 214 -32.90 -34.39 -167.38
C ARG A 214 -33.30 -35.83 -167.64
N SER A 215 -33.83 -36.53 -166.64
CA SER A 215 -34.27 -37.92 -166.78
C SER A 215 -35.39 -38.08 -167.83
N ARG A 216 -36.31 -37.11 -167.93
CA ARG A 216 -37.39 -37.15 -168.94
C ARG A 216 -36.88 -36.79 -170.33
N GLU A 217 -35.96 -35.83 -170.44
CA GLU A 217 -35.34 -35.43 -171.71
C GLU A 217 -34.59 -36.61 -172.36
N GLU A 218 -33.86 -37.37 -171.56
CA GLU A 218 -33.15 -38.57 -171.99
C GLU A 218 -34.12 -39.66 -172.52
N ALA A 219 -35.29 -39.82 -171.91
CA ALA A 219 -36.33 -40.76 -172.34
C ALA A 219 -37.02 -40.39 -173.67
N LEU A 220 -37.01 -39.11 -174.07
CA LEU A 220 -37.57 -38.63 -175.34
C LEU A 220 -36.67 -38.98 -176.54
N GLY A 221 -35.36 -39.08 -176.34
CA GLY A 221 -34.38 -39.34 -177.41
C GLY A 221 -34.44 -40.73 -178.08
N LEU A 222 -35.35 -41.62 -177.65
CA LEU A 222 -35.33 -43.05 -177.96
C LEU A 222 -36.51 -43.60 -178.81
N ALA A 223 -37.28 -42.80 -179.56
CA ALA A 223 -38.52 -43.25 -180.27
C ALA A 223 -38.50 -43.13 -181.84
N VAL A 224 -39.33 -43.93 -182.59
CA VAL A 224 -39.26 -44.20 -184.07
C VAL A 224 -40.64 -44.08 -184.82
N GLY A 225 -40.71 -43.78 -186.14
CA GLY A 225 -41.95 -43.62 -186.98
C GLY A 225 -42.00 -44.44 -188.31
N THR A 226 -43.07 -44.37 -189.13
CA THR A 226 -43.37 -45.34 -190.25
C THR A 226 -43.56 -44.69 -191.66
N ILE A 227 -43.15 -45.37 -192.76
CA ILE A 227 -43.07 -44.89 -194.18
C ILE A 227 -44.20 -45.43 -195.10
N TYR A 228 -44.79 -44.58 -195.98
CA TYR A 228 -45.77 -44.94 -197.02
C TYR A 228 -45.35 -44.47 -198.45
N ILE A 229 -45.70 -45.19 -199.53
CA ILE A 229 -45.31 -44.89 -200.94
C ILE A 229 -46.50 -45.01 -201.93
N GLU A 230 -46.87 -43.91 -202.61
CA GLU A 230 -47.93 -43.81 -203.63
C GLU A 230 -47.37 -43.90 -205.07
N GLY A 231 -47.97 -44.77 -205.92
CA GLY A 231 -47.64 -44.91 -207.36
C GLY A 231 -48.78 -45.53 -208.20
N PRO A 232 -48.66 -45.58 -209.56
CA PRO A 232 -49.79 -45.81 -210.48
C PRO A 232 -50.49 -47.19 -210.39
N TYR A 233 -50.05 -48.08 -209.50
CA TYR A 233 -50.69 -49.36 -209.18
C TYR A 233 -51.13 -49.51 -207.70
N GLY A 234 -51.15 -48.44 -206.90
CA GLY A 234 -51.66 -48.42 -205.52
C GLY A 234 -50.60 -48.50 -204.40
N ASP A 235 -50.95 -47.95 -203.23
CA ASP A 235 -50.09 -47.72 -202.06
C ASP A 235 -49.53 -48.98 -201.38
N HIS A 236 -48.25 -48.97 -201.02
CA HIS A 236 -47.62 -50.02 -200.18
C HIS A 236 -46.68 -49.40 -199.13
N ALA A 237 -46.82 -49.82 -197.86
CA ALA A 237 -45.96 -49.39 -196.75
C ALA A 237 -44.66 -50.20 -196.68
N VAL A 238 -43.52 -49.53 -196.50
CA VAL A 238 -42.18 -50.15 -196.53
C VAL A 238 -41.28 -49.59 -195.42
N GLY A 239 -41.53 -50.01 -194.17
CA GLY A 239 -40.55 -49.92 -193.06
C GLY A 239 -40.69 -48.75 -192.08
N GLU A 240 -40.06 -48.91 -190.91
CA GLU A 240 -39.96 -47.93 -189.83
C GLU A 240 -38.58 -47.24 -189.84
N TYR A 241 -38.55 -45.92 -189.62
CA TYR A 241 -37.34 -45.10 -189.65
C TYR A 241 -37.40 -43.99 -188.58
N PRO A 242 -36.30 -43.71 -187.87
CA PRO A 242 -36.26 -42.66 -186.86
C PRO A 242 -36.36 -41.28 -187.52
N MET A 243 -37.43 -40.55 -187.23
CA MET A 243 -37.68 -39.22 -187.79
C MET A 243 -38.45 -38.32 -186.81
N ASP A 244 -38.16 -37.04 -186.87
CA ASP A 244 -38.71 -35.99 -186.01
C ASP A 244 -39.81 -35.15 -186.68
N ARG A 245 -40.03 -35.31 -188.00
CA ARG A 245 -41.00 -34.56 -188.78
C ARG A 245 -41.40 -35.29 -190.07
N PRO A 246 -42.62 -35.08 -190.62
CA PRO A 246 -43.04 -35.73 -191.85
C PRO A 246 -42.23 -35.23 -193.05
N GLN A 247 -41.89 -36.15 -193.96
CA GLN A 247 -41.08 -35.87 -195.14
C GLN A 247 -41.72 -36.46 -196.39
N ARG A 248 -41.80 -35.66 -197.46
CA ARG A 248 -42.38 -36.04 -198.75
C ARG A 248 -41.31 -35.97 -199.85
N ILE A 249 -41.15 -37.04 -200.64
CA ILE A 249 -40.09 -37.15 -201.67
C ILE A 249 -40.72 -37.62 -202.99
N GLU A 250 -40.53 -36.86 -204.07
CA GLU A 250 -41.00 -37.20 -205.42
C GLU A 250 -39.89 -37.91 -206.23
N LEU A 251 -40.18 -39.09 -206.77
CA LEU A 251 -39.25 -39.92 -207.56
C LEU A 251 -39.91 -40.29 -208.90
N GLY A 252 -39.84 -39.38 -209.86
CA GLY A 252 -40.50 -39.56 -211.15
C GLY A 252 -42.01 -39.68 -210.99
N GLU A 253 -42.55 -40.87 -211.27
CA GLU A 253 -44.00 -41.15 -211.19
C GLU A 253 -44.46 -41.65 -209.80
N TYR A 254 -43.58 -41.67 -208.79
CA TYR A 254 -43.87 -42.11 -207.41
C TYR A 254 -43.69 -40.97 -206.40
N THR A 255 -44.56 -40.91 -205.37
CA THR A 255 -44.41 -39.99 -204.23
C THR A 255 -44.33 -40.77 -202.92
N LEU A 256 -43.24 -40.59 -202.17
CA LEU A 256 -43.02 -41.14 -200.83
C LEU A 256 -43.53 -40.14 -199.78
N GLU A 257 -44.31 -40.58 -198.79
CA GLU A 257 -44.67 -39.78 -197.60
C GLU A 257 -44.45 -40.56 -196.30
N ILE A 258 -43.68 -39.99 -195.37
CA ILE A 258 -43.29 -40.61 -194.08
C ILE A 258 -43.88 -39.79 -192.92
N ARG A 259 -44.49 -40.41 -191.88
CA ARG A 259 -45.08 -39.70 -190.72
C ARG A 259 -44.72 -40.34 -189.35
N PRO A 260 -44.47 -39.52 -188.29
CA PRO A 260 -44.16 -40.02 -186.93
C PRO A 260 -45.40 -40.53 -186.16
N SER A 261 -45.21 -41.43 -185.17
CA SER A 261 -46.28 -42.06 -184.38
C SER A 261 -46.82 -41.15 -183.25
N ALA A 262 -48.06 -41.39 -182.80
CA ALA A 262 -48.76 -40.54 -181.83
C ALA A 262 -48.16 -40.52 -180.40
N GLU A 263 -47.45 -41.56 -179.96
CA GLU A 263 -46.86 -41.64 -178.60
C GLU A 263 -45.72 -40.62 -178.36
N MET A 264 -45.06 -40.15 -179.43
CA MET A 264 -43.98 -39.17 -179.35
C MET A 264 -44.44 -37.77 -178.90
N SER A 265 -45.70 -37.42 -179.17
CA SER A 265 -46.23 -36.10 -178.80
C SER A 265 -46.43 -35.94 -177.29
N ASP A 266 -46.77 -37.01 -176.58
CA ASP A 266 -47.09 -36.94 -175.15
C ASP A 266 -45.83 -36.95 -174.29
N ARG A 267 -44.80 -37.72 -174.66
CA ARG A 267 -43.50 -37.67 -173.96
C ARG A 267 -42.85 -36.29 -174.05
N ARG A 268 -43.04 -35.56 -175.15
CA ARG A 268 -42.49 -34.22 -175.31
C ARG A 268 -43.15 -33.21 -174.37
N LYS A 269 -44.46 -33.32 -174.18
CA LYS A 269 -45.19 -32.51 -173.18
C LYS A 269 -44.71 -32.77 -171.76
N ASP A 270 -44.32 -34.01 -171.42
CA ASP A 270 -43.78 -34.35 -170.10
C ASP A 270 -42.40 -33.73 -169.85
N VAL A 271 -41.52 -33.72 -170.86
CA VAL A 271 -40.22 -33.03 -170.80
C VAL A 271 -40.42 -31.53 -170.61
N ASP A 272 -41.28 -30.92 -171.43
CA ASP A 272 -41.56 -29.48 -171.36
C ASP A 272 -42.17 -29.09 -170.01
N SER A 273 -43.07 -29.92 -169.48
CA SER A 273 -43.68 -29.70 -168.15
C SER A 273 -42.65 -29.77 -167.03
N ALA A 274 -41.73 -30.75 -167.05
CA ALA A 274 -40.68 -30.86 -166.05
C ALA A 274 -39.64 -29.73 -166.15
N HIS A 275 -39.32 -29.30 -167.38
CA HIS A 275 -38.46 -28.15 -167.62
C HIS A 275 -39.09 -26.86 -167.08
N GLU A 276 -40.39 -26.65 -167.29
CA GLU A 276 -41.11 -25.48 -166.75
C GLU A 276 -41.18 -25.49 -165.21
N VAL A 277 -41.26 -26.67 -164.57
CA VAL A 277 -41.16 -26.77 -163.10
C VAL A 277 -39.76 -26.36 -162.61
N PHE A 278 -38.70 -26.91 -163.20
CA PHE A 278 -37.31 -26.56 -162.85
C PHE A 278 -37.01 -25.06 -163.09
N LYS A 279 -37.43 -24.54 -164.24
CA LYS A 279 -37.30 -23.13 -164.62
C LYS A 279 -38.16 -22.22 -163.73
N GLY A 280 -39.32 -22.68 -163.32
CA GLY A 280 -40.18 -22.00 -162.35
C GLY A 280 -39.51 -21.88 -160.98
N LEU A 281 -38.80 -22.90 -160.53
CA LEU A 281 -38.02 -22.87 -159.29
C LEU A 281 -36.80 -21.96 -159.39
N LEU A 282 -36.03 -22.02 -160.49
CA LEU A 282 -34.93 -21.07 -160.74
C LEU A 282 -35.44 -19.63 -160.69
N LYS A 283 -36.56 -19.34 -161.36
CA LYS A 283 -37.16 -18.00 -161.37
C LYS A 283 -37.70 -17.57 -160.01
N LYS A 284 -38.29 -18.49 -159.22
CA LYS A 284 -38.79 -18.22 -157.87
C LYS A 284 -37.66 -17.73 -156.95
N HIS A 285 -36.47 -18.29 -157.12
CA HIS A 285 -35.28 -17.95 -156.35
C HIS A 285 -34.37 -16.93 -157.06
N GLU A 286 -34.85 -16.32 -158.16
CA GLU A 286 -34.12 -15.31 -158.95
C GLU A 286 -32.75 -15.77 -159.47
N LEU A 287 -32.63 -17.06 -159.77
CA LEU A 287 -31.39 -17.69 -160.26
C LEU A 287 -31.36 -17.75 -161.79
N GLU A 288 -30.19 -17.47 -162.37
CA GLU A 288 -29.98 -17.59 -163.82
C GLU A 288 -29.68 -19.03 -164.24
N SER A 289 -29.03 -19.80 -163.37
CA SER A 289 -28.64 -21.19 -163.61
C SER A 289 -28.64 -22.04 -162.33
N PHE A 290 -28.50 -23.36 -162.49
CA PHE A 290 -28.28 -24.26 -161.36
C PHE A 290 -26.93 -24.04 -160.67
N ASP A 291 -25.90 -23.66 -161.44
CA ASP A 291 -24.56 -23.40 -160.89
C ASP A 291 -24.58 -22.18 -159.96
N ASP A 292 -25.44 -21.19 -160.22
CA ASP A 292 -25.66 -20.05 -159.30
C ASP A 292 -26.31 -20.52 -157.99
N ALA A 293 -27.21 -21.50 -158.06
CA ALA A 293 -27.82 -22.11 -156.88
C ALA A 293 -26.76 -22.82 -156.01
N GLU A 294 -25.84 -23.55 -156.64
CA GLU A 294 -24.78 -24.29 -155.96
C GLU A 294 -23.76 -23.35 -155.32
N GLN A 295 -23.41 -22.24 -155.98
CA GLN A 295 -22.55 -21.22 -155.40
C GLN A 295 -23.18 -20.54 -154.18
N GLN A 296 -24.46 -20.17 -154.27
CA GLN A 296 -25.19 -19.56 -153.14
C GLN A 296 -25.39 -20.55 -151.98
N HIS A 297 -25.67 -21.83 -152.24
CA HIS A 297 -25.79 -22.88 -151.22
C HIS A 297 -24.46 -23.20 -150.54
N ASN A 298 -23.36 -23.24 -151.30
CA ASN A 298 -22.02 -23.41 -150.72
C ASN A 298 -21.65 -22.23 -149.80
N ALA A 299 -21.98 -20.99 -150.20
CA ALA A 299 -21.79 -19.81 -149.37
C ALA A 299 -22.64 -19.86 -148.09
N TYR A 300 -23.90 -20.30 -148.19
CA TYR A 300 -24.79 -20.56 -147.04
C TYR A 300 -24.19 -21.59 -146.07
N THR A 301 -23.76 -22.74 -146.61
CA THR A 301 -23.17 -23.84 -145.84
C THR A 301 -21.89 -23.39 -145.12
N GLN A 302 -21.04 -22.61 -145.78
CA GLN A 302 -19.84 -22.06 -145.18
C GLN A 302 -20.17 -21.09 -144.04
N ALA A 303 -21.11 -20.16 -144.24
CA ALA A 303 -21.56 -19.23 -143.20
C ALA A 303 -22.19 -19.96 -142.00
N ARG A 304 -22.99 -21.00 -142.25
CA ARG A 304 -23.59 -21.85 -141.21
C ARG A 304 -22.53 -22.56 -140.37
N ASN A 305 -21.56 -23.21 -141.02
CA ASN A 305 -20.46 -23.89 -140.35
C ASN A 305 -19.61 -22.92 -139.51
N GLU A 306 -19.38 -21.71 -140.03
CA GLU A 306 -18.62 -20.68 -139.32
C GLU A 306 -19.36 -20.13 -138.11
N ARG A 307 -20.69 -19.94 -138.21
CA ARG A 307 -21.53 -19.63 -137.04
C ARG A 307 -21.44 -20.73 -135.97
N ASP A 308 -21.55 -22.00 -136.36
CA ASP A 308 -21.51 -23.13 -135.41
C ASP A 308 -20.13 -23.33 -134.79
N ALA A 309 -19.05 -23.05 -135.53
CA ALA A 309 -17.70 -23.02 -134.98
C ALA A 309 -17.52 -21.85 -134.00
N ALA A 310 -17.95 -20.65 -134.38
CA ALA A 310 -17.86 -19.46 -133.54
C ALA A 310 -18.72 -19.57 -132.26
N GLN A 311 -19.88 -20.22 -132.33
CA GLN A 311 -20.71 -20.53 -131.16
C GLN A 311 -19.98 -21.47 -130.20
N ARG A 312 -19.38 -22.56 -130.70
CA ARG A 312 -18.60 -23.48 -129.84
C ARG A 312 -17.39 -22.79 -129.20
N ASP A 313 -16.68 -21.96 -129.96
CA ASP A 313 -15.55 -21.18 -129.43
C ASP A 313 -16.00 -20.23 -128.30
N GLN A 314 -17.18 -19.60 -128.45
CA GLN A 314 -17.79 -18.76 -127.44
C GLN A 314 -18.18 -19.57 -126.19
N GLU A 315 -18.84 -20.72 -126.37
CA GLU A 315 -19.22 -21.63 -125.28
C GLU A 315 -18.01 -22.14 -124.50
N ILE A 316 -16.89 -22.41 -125.18
CA ILE A 316 -15.62 -22.80 -124.57
C ILE A 316 -14.99 -21.64 -123.79
N ALA A 317 -14.93 -20.45 -124.38
CA ALA A 317 -14.31 -19.28 -123.74
C ALA A 317 -15.10 -18.83 -122.50
N TRP A 318 -16.43 -18.88 -122.57
CA TRP A 318 -17.34 -18.37 -121.54
C TRP A 318 -17.95 -19.47 -120.65
N GLY A 319 -17.71 -20.75 -120.92
CA GLY A 319 -18.22 -21.86 -120.12
C GLY A 319 -19.75 -21.89 -120.04
N ASN A 320 -20.45 -21.57 -121.13
CA ASN A 320 -21.92 -21.41 -121.19
C ASN A 320 -22.50 -20.33 -120.26
N GLN A 321 -21.69 -19.37 -119.82
CA GLN A 321 -22.17 -18.23 -119.04
C GLN A 321 -22.53 -17.04 -119.94
N PRO A 322 -23.52 -16.21 -119.55
CA PRO A 322 -23.77 -14.95 -120.23
C PRO A 322 -22.59 -13.99 -120.01
N ARG A 323 -22.37 -13.09 -120.97
CA ARG A 323 -21.25 -12.12 -120.94
C ARG A 323 -21.27 -11.29 -119.64
N GLU A 324 -22.45 -10.89 -119.18
CA GLU A 324 -22.66 -10.11 -117.97
C GLU A 324 -22.15 -10.83 -116.71
N ALA A 325 -22.22 -12.16 -116.67
CA ALA A 325 -21.70 -12.94 -115.53
C ALA A 325 -20.16 -12.95 -115.49
N ILE A 326 -19.51 -12.93 -116.65
CA ILE A 326 -18.05 -12.87 -116.77
C ILE A 326 -17.55 -11.46 -116.46
N GLU A 327 -18.28 -10.43 -116.91
CA GLU A 327 -18.02 -9.04 -116.55
C GLU A 327 -18.22 -8.79 -115.05
N ALA A 328 -19.27 -9.35 -114.44
CA ALA A 328 -19.45 -9.27 -112.99
C ALA A 328 -18.31 -9.94 -112.23
N LYS A 329 -17.83 -11.11 -112.70
CA LYS A 329 -16.67 -11.79 -112.10
C LYS A 329 -15.38 -10.99 -112.27
N LEU A 330 -15.20 -10.32 -113.42
CA LEU A 330 -14.06 -9.43 -113.66
C LEU A 330 -14.10 -8.24 -112.71
N GLN A 331 -15.27 -7.62 -112.53
CA GLN A 331 -15.44 -6.51 -111.58
C GLN A 331 -15.15 -6.96 -110.14
N GLU A 332 -15.72 -8.07 -109.69
CA GLU A 332 -15.49 -8.60 -108.33
C GLU A 332 -13.99 -8.83 -108.05
N LEU A 333 -13.29 -9.48 -108.98
CA LEU A 333 -11.85 -9.74 -108.84
C LEU A 333 -11.00 -8.47 -108.96
N SER A 334 -11.43 -7.50 -109.77
CA SER A 334 -10.76 -6.19 -109.87
C SER A 334 -10.88 -5.42 -108.57
N HIS A 335 -12.08 -5.32 -107.98
CA HIS A 335 -12.26 -4.68 -106.67
C HIS A 335 -11.46 -5.40 -105.60
N SER A 336 -11.44 -6.74 -105.60
CA SER A 336 -10.62 -7.50 -104.66
C SER A 336 -9.11 -7.24 -104.84
N ALA A 337 -8.63 -7.03 -106.06
CA ALA A 337 -7.23 -6.69 -106.31
C ALA A 337 -6.91 -5.27 -105.83
N ASP A 338 -7.79 -4.31 -106.12
CA ASP A 338 -7.66 -2.91 -105.69
C ASP A 338 -7.69 -2.80 -104.15
N ASP A 339 -8.61 -3.51 -103.48
CA ASP A 339 -8.72 -3.56 -102.02
C ASP A 339 -7.43 -4.14 -101.38
N CYS A 340 -6.87 -5.20 -101.96
CA CYS A 340 -5.62 -5.79 -101.48
C CYS A 340 -4.41 -4.88 -101.75
N GLU A 341 -4.40 -4.13 -102.85
CA GLU A 341 -3.36 -3.14 -103.15
C GLU A 341 -3.39 -2.00 -102.13
N GLU A 342 -4.57 -1.45 -101.83
CA GLU A 342 -4.75 -0.40 -100.83
C GLU A 342 -4.27 -0.86 -99.45
N GLN A 343 -4.71 -2.05 -99.00
CA GLN A 343 -4.26 -2.62 -97.73
C GLN A 343 -2.75 -2.86 -97.68
N TYR A 344 -2.13 -3.28 -98.80
CA TYR A 344 -0.69 -3.46 -98.85
C TYR A 344 0.07 -2.13 -98.73
N GLN A 345 -0.43 -1.08 -99.39
CA GLN A 345 0.12 0.27 -99.27
C GLN A 345 -0.03 0.83 -97.86
N GLU A 346 -1.19 0.66 -97.21
CA GLU A 346 -1.38 1.05 -95.81
C GLU A 346 -0.37 0.38 -94.88
N LEU A 347 -0.03 -0.90 -95.12
CA LEU A 347 0.98 -1.61 -94.33
C LEU A 347 2.41 -1.11 -94.59
N LEU A 348 2.74 -0.72 -95.84
CA LEU A 348 4.02 -0.08 -96.16
C LEU A 348 4.15 1.30 -95.50
N ASP A 349 3.10 2.12 -95.58
CA ASP A 349 3.06 3.44 -94.92
C ASP A 349 3.24 3.29 -93.41
N ARG A 350 2.61 2.27 -92.80
CA ARG A 350 2.75 1.99 -91.36
C ARG A 350 4.15 1.51 -90.99
N GLU A 351 4.82 0.78 -91.87
CA GLU A 351 6.22 0.39 -91.71
C GLU A 351 7.16 1.59 -91.79
N GLU A 352 6.98 2.47 -92.79
CA GLU A 352 7.77 3.69 -92.95
C GLU A 352 7.59 4.65 -91.77
N GLN A 353 6.35 4.83 -91.29
CA GLN A 353 6.06 5.60 -90.08
C GLN A 353 6.78 5.00 -88.87
N SER A 354 6.70 3.67 -88.70
CA SER A 354 7.39 2.96 -87.62
C SER A 354 8.90 3.09 -87.73
N ALA A 355 9.48 3.08 -88.94
CA ALA A 355 10.92 3.29 -89.16
C ALA A 355 11.34 4.74 -88.87
N SER A 356 10.53 5.73 -89.24
CA SER A 356 10.83 7.16 -89.05
C SER A 356 10.76 7.60 -87.58
N ASP A 357 9.87 6.99 -86.79
CA ASP A 357 9.71 7.27 -85.36
C ASP A 357 10.88 6.71 -84.51
N HIS A 358 11.72 5.83 -85.06
CA HIS A 358 12.69 5.04 -84.31
C HIS A 358 14.17 5.31 -84.69
N ASP A 359 14.45 6.31 -85.52
CA ASP A 359 15.79 6.68 -86.00
C ASP A 359 16.65 7.43 -84.94
N SER A 360 16.28 7.37 -83.65
CA SER A 360 17.03 8.03 -82.57
C SER A 360 17.91 7.14 -81.71
N ASP A 361 17.81 5.80 -81.79
CA ASP A 361 18.71 4.89 -81.06
C ASP A 361 19.18 3.76 -81.97
N GLY A 362 20.34 3.99 -82.58
CA GLY A 362 20.98 3.02 -83.46
C GLY A 362 21.61 1.87 -82.68
N ASP A 363 20.95 0.73 -82.63
CA ASP A 363 21.58 -0.61 -82.73
C ASP A 363 20.49 -1.70 -82.77
N LEU A 364 19.85 -1.89 -83.92
CA LEU A 364 19.21 -3.18 -84.21
C LEU A 364 19.73 -3.67 -85.55
N SER A 365 20.55 -4.72 -85.46
CA SER A 365 21.18 -5.39 -86.59
C SER A 365 20.20 -6.21 -87.42
N SER A 366 19.04 -5.66 -87.81
CA SER A 366 18.27 -6.20 -88.94
C SER A 366 18.93 -5.74 -90.23
N LYS A 367 20.11 -6.29 -90.51
CA LYS A 367 20.66 -6.28 -91.86
C LYS A 367 19.68 -7.01 -92.77
N GLY A 368 18.92 -6.21 -93.53
CA GLY A 368 18.56 -6.49 -94.91
C GLY A 368 17.47 -7.53 -95.14
N ARG A 369 16.29 -7.02 -95.51
CA ARG A 369 15.95 -7.06 -96.94
C ARG A 369 15.78 -5.62 -97.38
N ALA A 370 16.63 -5.15 -98.29
CA ALA A 370 16.24 -4.02 -99.12
C ALA A 370 14.94 -4.44 -99.79
N HIS A 371 13.85 -3.74 -99.51
CA HIS A 371 12.53 -4.08 -100.04
C HIS A 371 12.55 -3.75 -101.53
N GLU A 372 12.92 -4.75 -102.32
CA GLU A 372 12.57 -4.76 -103.73
C GLU A 372 11.05 -4.75 -103.75
N VAL A 373 10.44 -3.64 -104.21
CA VAL A 373 8.99 -3.51 -104.37
C VAL A 373 8.50 -4.79 -105.04
N LEU A 374 7.84 -5.65 -104.25
CA LEU A 374 7.39 -6.94 -104.73
C LEU A 374 6.44 -6.64 -105.89
N LYS A 375 6.79 -7.14 -107.07
CA LYS A 375 5.96 -6.97 -108.26
C LYS A 375 4.73 -7.84 -108.07
N VAL A 376 3.58 -7.33 -108.52
CA VAL A 376 2.28 -8.04 -108.50
C VAL A 376 2.40 -9.46 -109.11
N ASP A 377 3.30 -9.61 -110.09
CA ASP A 377 3.54 -10.85 -110.81
C ASP A 377 4.31 -11.93 -110.00
N SER A 378 4.88 -11.56 -108.85
CA SER A 378 5.69 -12.45 -108.00
C SER A 378 4.99 -12.76 -106.68
N ALA A 379 3.95 -13.60 -106.72
CA ALA A 379 3.28 -14.08 -105.51
C ALA A 379 4.31 -14.62 -104.49
N PRO A 380 4.21 -14.23 -103.20
CA PRO A 380 5.14 -14.71 -102.18
C PRO A 380 4.96 -16.21 -102.04
N SER A 381 6.06 -16.94 -101.85
CA SER A 381 5.97 -18.40 -101.75
C SER A 381 5.27 -18.80 -100.45
N SER A 382 4.64 -19.99 -100.45
CA SER A 382 4.11 -20.56 -99.21
C SER A 382 5.20 -20.69 -98.14
N GLU A 383 6.46 -20.88 -98.55
CA GLU A 383 7.61 -20.98 -97.67
C GLU A 383 7.97 -19.64 -97.02
N ASP A 384 7.88 -18.51 -97.74
CA ASP A 384 8.10 -17.17 -97.18
C ASP A 384 7.08 -16.85 -96.07
N ILE A 385 5.80 -17.16 -96.29
CA ILE A 385 4.74 -16.96 -95.28
C ILE A 385 4.96 -17.88 -94.06
N HIS A 386 5.40 -19.12 -94.28
CA HIS A 386 5.73 -20.04 -93.19
C HIS A 386 6.93 -19.57 -92.37
N LEU A 387 7.97 -19.04 -93.01
CA LEU A 387 9.15 -18.48 -92.34
C LEU A 387 8.79 -17.23 -91.53
N ALA A 388 8.05 -16.27 -92.11
CA ALA A 388 7.59 -15.08 -91.41
C ALA A 388 6.69 -15.43 -90.20
N ARG A 389 5.85 -16.46 -90.34
CA ARG A 389 5.04 -16.97 -89.21
C ARG A 389 5.91 -17.56 -88.10
N ALA A 390 6.93 -18.34 -88.46
CA ALA A 390 7.86 -18.90 -87.49
C ALA A 390 8.69 -17.81 -86.77
N GLU A 391 9.06 -16.73 -87.48
CA GLU A 391 9.72 -15.57 -86.89
C GLU A 391 8.78 -14.82 -85.93
N ARG A 392 7.52 -14.60 -86.31
CA ARG A 392 6.51 -14.04 -85.41
C ARG A 392 6.32 -14.87 -84.15
N ASP A 393 6.18 -16.19 -84.28
CA ASP A 393 6.01 -17.09 -83.13
C ASP A 393 7.24 -17.03 -82.19
N ARG A 394 8.46 -16.91 -82.74
CA ARG A 394 9.69 -16.72 -81.94
C ARG A 394 9.69 -15.37 -81.23
N ALA A 395 9.31 -14.29 -81.92
CA ALA A 395 9.25 -12.95 -81.35
C ALA A 395 8.19 -12.84 -80.25
N GLU A 396 7.03 -13.45 -80.45
CA GLU A 396 5.97 -13.57 -79.44
C GLU A 396 6.44 -14.34 -78.21
N HIS A 397 7.13 -15.46 -78.40
CA HIS A 397 7.70 -16.21 -77.28
C HIS A 397 8.75 -15.39 -76.50
N ALA A 398 9.62 -14.66 -77.20
CA ALA A 398 10.61 -13.79 -76.55
C ALA A 398 9.94 -12.67 -75.75
N CYS A 399 8.90 -12.05 -76.30
CA CYS A 399 8.10 -11.04 -75.64
C CYS A 399 7.42 -11.59 -74.36
N ASP A 400 6.78 -12.76 -74.45
CA ASP A 400 6.15 -13.42 -73.30
C ASP A 400 7.15 -13.73 -72.18
N VAL A 401 8.36 -14.19 -72.53
CA VAL A 401 9.43 -14.47 -71.56
C VAL A 401 9.90 -13.18 -70.89
N ALA A 402 10.15 -12.12 -71.66
CA ALA A 402 10.55 -10.82 -71.13
C ALA A 402 9.44 -10.22 -70.23
N HIS A 403 8.18 -10.34 -70.63
CA HIS A 403 7.03 -9.88 -69.86
C HIS A 403 6.92 -10.58 -68.50
N ARG A 404 7.07 -11.92 -68.48
CA ARG A 404 7.05 -12.69 -67.22
C ARG A 404 8.18 -12.29 -66.28
N GLU A 405 9.37 -12.00 -66.81
CA GLU A 405 10.50 -11.60 -65.97
C GLU A 405 10.31 -10.20 -65.39
N LEU A 406 9.83 -9.25 -66.20
CA LEU A 406 9.44 -7.92 -65.75
C LEU A 406 8.38 -7.98 -64.64
N GLU A 407 7.35 -8.82 -64.82
CA GLU A 407 6.25 -8.92 -63.86
C GLU A 407 6.69 -9.55 -62.52
N LYS A 408 7.63 -10.52 -62.55
CA LYS A 408 8.24 -11.04 -61.31
C LYS A 408 8.94 -9.95 -60.52
N LEU A 409 9.73 -9.10 -61.20
CA LEU A 409 10.43 -7.99 -60.56
C LEU A 409 9.46 -6.91 -60.04
N ARG A 410 8.35 -6.66 -60.73
CA ARG A 410 7.31 -5.73 -60.25
C ARG A 410 6.61 -6.21 -58.98
N GLN A 411 6.51 -7.53 -58.76
CA GLN A 411 5.92 -8.13 -57.58
C GLN A 411 6.87 -8.14 -56.36
N GLU A 412 8.17 -7.91 -56.54
CA GLU A 412 9.11 -7.76 -55.43
C GLU A 412 8.88 -6.43 -54.70
N ASP A 413 8.39 -6.49 -53.45
CA ASP A 413 8.03 -5.30 -52.65
C ASP A 413 9.25 -4.64 -51.97
N VAL A 414 10.28 -4.34 -52.77
CA VAL A 414 11.53 -3.71 -52.31
C VAL A 414 11.28 -2.27 -51.85
N SER A 415 10.29 -1.59 -52.45
CA SER A 415 9.90 -0.23 -52.07
C SER A 415 9.32 -0.15 -50.65
N ALA A 416 8.43 -1.08 -50.27
CA ALA A 416 7.91 -1.12 -48.91
C ALA A 416 9.00 -1.48 -47.89
N GLN A 417 9.91 -2.40 -48.23
CA GLN A 417 11.06 -2.73 -47.37
C GLN A 417 11.97 -1.52 -47.13
N LEU A 418 12.32 -0.77 -48.18
CA LEU A 418 13.12 0.44 -48.08
C LEU A 418 12.44 1.51 -47.22
N SER A 419 11.15 1.75 -47.46
CA SER A 419 10.34 2.69 -46.68
C SER A 419 10.26 2.31 -45.20
N GLY A 420 10.09 1.02 -44.92
CA GLY A 420 10.05 0.47 -43.56
C GLY A 420 11.38 0.67 -42.82
N GLU A 421 12.50 0.31 -43.43
CA GLU A 421 13.81 0.47 -42.79
C GLU A 421 14.23 1.94 -42.67
N LYS A 422 13.80 2.81 -43.60
CA LYS A 422 13.97 4.26 -43.46
C LYS A 422 13.24 4.80 -42.23
N ALA A 423 11.96 4.43 -42.07
CA ALA A 423 11.17 4.83 -40.91
C ALA A 423 11.77 4.32 -39.58
N ASN A 424 12.30 3.08 -39.57
CA ASN A 424 13.02 2.53 -38.42
C ASN A 424 14.27 3.36 -38.09
N CYS A 425 15.08 3.68 -39.10
CA CYS A 425 16.28 4.51 -38.96
C CYS A 425 15.93 5.91 -38.41
N ASP A 426 14.92 6.57 -38.99
CA ASP A 426 14.45 7.88 -38.54
C ASP A 426 13.93 7.85 -37.09
N SER A 427 13.21 6.79 -36.71
CA SER A 427 12.73 6.61 -35.35
C SER A 427 13.88 6.41 -34.36
N ALA A 428 14.84 5.54 -34.68
CA ALA A 428 16.02 5.29 -33.84
C ALA A 428 16.88 6.54 -33.66
N ASN A 429 17.05 7.35 -34.72
CA ASN A 429 17.75 8.64 -34.64
C ASN A 429 17.01 9.63 -33.75
N LYS A 430 15.68 9.76 -33.87
CA LYS A 430 14.88 10.62 -32.98
C LYS A 430 14.98 10.21 -31.51
N GLU A 431 15.00 8.92 -31.23
CA GLU A 431 15.17 8.42 -29.86
C GLU A 431 16.56 8.70 -29.30
N ARG A 432 17.62 8.50 -30.10
CA ARG A 432 18.99 8.90 -29.76
C ARG A 432 19.07 10.40 -29.44
N ASP A 433 18.48 11.24 -30.29
CA ASP A 433 18.56 12.69 -30.16
C ASP A 433 17.81 13.17 -28.90
N ARG A 434 16.65 12.58 -28.59
CA ARG A 434 15.94 12.84 -27.32
C ARG A 434 16.74 12.40 -26.09
N ALA A 435 17.42 11.26 -26.16
CA ALA A 435 18.26 10.78 -25.07
C ALA A 435 19.49 11.70 -24.87
N LEU A 436 20.08 12.18 -25.97
CA LEU A 436 21.16 13.16 -25.95
C LEU A 436 20.68 14.49 -25.35
N GLU A 437 19.54 15.01 -25.78
CA GLU A 437 18.95 16.26 -25.28
C GLU A 437 18.76 16.22 -23.76
N LYS A 438 18.15 15.15 -23.22
CA LYS A 438 18.01 14.97 -21.77
C LYS A 438 19.35 14.92 -21.03
N LEU A 439 20.34 14.24 -21.61
CA LEU A 439 21.68 14.17 -21.02
C LEU A 439 22.33 15.56 -21.01
N THR A 440 22.23 16.31 -22.11
CA THR A 440 22.79 17.66 -22.25
C THR A 440 22.08 18.65 -21.33
N GLU A 441 20.75 18.65 -21.26
CA GLU A 441 19.98 19.50 -20.33
C GLU A 441 20.41 19.28 -18.88
N ALA A 442 20.57 18.01 -18.49
CA ALA A 442 21.09 17.71 -17.17
C ALA A 442 22.53 18.23 -17.00
N GLN A 443 23.40 18.13 -18.02
CA GLN A 443 24.81 18.55 -17.95
C GLN A 443 24.94 20.08 -17.88
N GLU A 444 24.06 20.80 -18.56
CA GLU A 444 23.96 22.26 -18.51
C GLU A 444 23.42 22.74 -17.16
N ALA A 445 22.40 22.07 -16.61
CA ALA A 445 21.87 22.40 -15.29
C ALA A 445 22.90 22.19 -14.16
N LEU A 446 23.71 21.13 -14.26
CA LEU A 446 24.80 20.84 -13.33
C LEU A 446 25.90 20.06 -14.03
N SER A 447 27.07 20.67 -14.20
CA SER A 447 28.19 20.01 -14.88
C SER A 447 28.64 18.74 -14.15
N ASP A 448 29.19 17.77 -14.88
CA ASP A 448 29.67 16.51 -14.29
C ASP A 448 30.80 16.73 -13.28
N GLU A 449 31.63 17.75 -13.48
CA GLU A 449 32.69 18.15 -12.55
C GLU A 449 32.10 18.76 -11.27
N THR A 450 31.13 19.68 -11.40
CA THR A 450 30.43 20.26 -10.25
C THR A 450 29.66 19.20 -9.47
N LEU A 451 28.98 18.27 -10.14
CA LEU A 451 28.28 17.16 -9.49
C LEU A 451 29.24 16.25 -8.72
N ALA A 452 30.40 15.92 -9.30
CA ALA A 452 31.42 15.13 -8.62
C ALA A 452 31.97 15.85 -7.38
N ASN A 453 32.26 17.14 -7.49
CA ASN A 453 32.74 17.97 -6.38
C ASN A 453 31.68 18.11 -5.27
N ASN A 454 30.43 18.42 -5.62
CA ASN A 454 29.32 18.52 -4.66
C ASN A 454 29.08 17.18 -3.93
N PHE A 455 29.20 16.06 -4.64
CA PHE A 455 29.08 14.74 -4.04
C PHE A 455 30.20 14.48 -3.03
N HIS A 456 31.46 14.79 -3.41
CA HIS A 456 32.60 14.61 -2.52
C HIS A 456 32.52 15.52 -1.29
N GLU A 457 32.15 16.79 -1.48
CA GLU A 457 31.93 17.73 -0.39
C GLU A 457 30.82 17.24 0.56
N ALA A 458 29.69 16.76 0.02
CA ALA A 458 28.61 16.21 0.84
C ALA A 458 29.04 14.96 1.62
N GLU A 459 29.91 14.12 1.05
CA GLU A 459 30.46 12.94 1.71
C GLU A 459 31.40 13.33 2.86
N GLU A 460 32.30 14.28 2.65
CA GLU A 460 33.18 14.82 3.68
C GLU A 460 32.38 15.49 4.81
N GLN A 461 31.38 16.30 4.47
CA GLN A 461 30.51 16.95 5.46
C GLN A 461 29.75 15.93 6.28
N TRP A 462 29.17 14.90 5.65
CA TRP A 462 28.49 13.84 6.39
C TRP A 462 29.44 13.08 7.32
N ALA A 463 30.64 12.72 6.85
CA ALA A 463 31.65 12.06 7.66
C ALA A 463 32.06 12.91 8.87
N TYR A 464 32.28 14.22 8.66
CA TYR A 464 32.59 15.18 9.71
C TYR A 464 31.46 15.30 10.74
N ARG A 465 30.21 15.52 10.31
CA ARG A 465 29.05 15.65 11.20
C ARG A 465 28.75 14.36 11.96
N ARG A 466 28.92 13.21 11.31
CA ARG A 466 28.82 11.90 11.95
C ARG A 466 29.86 11.75 13.06
N GLY A 467 31.12 12.10 12.80
CA GLY A 467 32.16 12.08 13.83
C GLY A 467 31.86 13.03 15.00
N ALA A 468 31.30 14.21 14.74
CA ALA A 468 30.87 15.14 15.78
C ALA A 468 29.71 14.58 16.62
N TYR A 469 28.73 13.92 15.99
CA TYR A 469 27.64 13.21 16.68
C TYR A 469 28.17 12.08 17.55
N ASP A 470 29.04 11.21 17.03
CA ASP A 470 29.62 10.08 17.77
C ASP A 470 30.41 10.59 18.99
N LYS A 471 31.15 11.70 18.82
CA LYS A 471 31.82 12.38 19.94
C LYS A 471 30.83 12.92 20.97
N ALA A 472 29.74 13.59 20.54
CA ALA A 472 28.73 14.12 21.46
C ALA A 472 28.00 13.00 22.24
N VAL A 473 27.74 11.85 21.61
CA VAL A 473 27.20 10.66 22.26
C VAL A 473 28.17 10.15 23.32
N HIS A 474 29.46 10.05 22.97
CA HIS A 474 30.49 9.61 23.90
C HIS A 474 30.64 10.56 25.09
N ASP A 475 30.72 11.88 24.84
CA ASP A 475 30.86 12.91 25.88
C ASP A 475 29.65 12.91 26.83
N LEU A 476 28.42 12.75 26.31
CA LEU A 476 27.22 12.63 27.16
C LEU A 476 27.26 11.35 28.00
N LYS A 477 27.68 10.22 27.42
CA LYS A 477 27.80 8.94 28.15
C LYS A 477 28.85 9.01 29.26
N ALA A 478 29.97 9.70 29.02
CA ALA A 478 31.03 9.90 30.02
C ALA A 478 30.57 10.72 31.23
N LEU A 479 29.55 11.57 31.06
CA LEU A 479 28.92 12.35 32.15
C LEU A 479 27.91 11.56 32.98
N ASP A 480 27.61 10.30 32.62
CA ASP A 480 26.64 9.42 33.29
C ASP A 480 25.38 10.15 33.81
N PRO A 481 24.48 10.56 32.89
CA PRO A 481 23.31 11.36 33.26
C PRO A 481 22.42 10.69 34.30
N GLU A 482 22.33 9.36 34.28
CA GLU A 482 21.48 8.61 35.21
C GLU A 482 22.07 8.63 36.63
N GLN A 483 23.38 8.42 36.78
CA GLN A 483 24.00 8.46 38.09
C GLN A 483 23.98 9.87 38.69
N ASN A 484 24.25 10.91 37.89
CA ASN A 484 24.30 12.29 38.39
C ASN A 484 22.91 12.87 38.68
N THR A 485 21.86 12.44 37.98
CA THR A 485 20.47 12.77 38.36
C THR A 485 20.09 12.15 39.71
N LYS A 486 20.44 10.88 39.96
CA LYS A 486 20.25 10.23 41.27
C LYS A 486 20.99 10.97 42.39
N LYS A 487 22.26 11.33 42.19
CA LYS A 487 23.04 12.13 43.17
C LYS A 487 22.36 13.46 43.50
N LEU A 488 21.83 14.16 42.49
CA LEU A 488 21.13 15.43 42.69
C LEU A 488 19.83 15.24 43.50
N GLU A 489 19.03 14.22 43.18
CA GLU A 489 17.80 13.90 43.91
C GLU A 489 18.09 13.50 45.36
N ASP A 490 19.11 12.67 45.59
CA ASP A 490 19.56 12.26 46.92
C ASP A 490 20.05 13.46 47.74
N ALA A 491 20.84 14.36 47.15
CA ALA A 491 21.30 15.57 47.82
C ALA A 491 20.12 16.48 48.20
N LYS A 492 19.16 16.71 47.30
CA LYS A 492 17.93 17.48 47.58
C LYS A 492 17.07 16.84 48.66
N ARG A 493 17.00 15.51 48.71
CA ARG A 493 16.26 14.78 49.74
C ARG A 493 16.94 14.95 51.09
N ARG A 494 18.25 14.73 51.17
CA ARG A 494 19.04 14.90 52.40
C ARG A 494 18.96 16.33 52.94
N GLU A 495 19.03 17.34 52.08
CA GLU A 495 18.87 18.75 52.45
C GLU A 495 17.50 18.99 53.10
N ARG A 496 16.41 18.54 52.47
CA ARG A 496 15.05 18.66 53.04
C ARG A 496 14.90 17.95 54.37
N ASP A 497 15.38 16.71 54.47
CA ASP A 497 15.28 15.91 55.70
C ASP A 497 16.07 16.57 56.85
N LEU A 498 17.25 17.14 56.56
CA LEU A 498 18.06 17.87 57.54
C LEU A 498 17.42 19.20 57.96
N LEU A 499 16.84 19.96 57.03
CA LEU A 499 16.12 21.19 57.37
C LEU A 499 14.95 20.91 58.33
N HIS A 500 14.15 19.88 58.05
CA HIS A 500 13.09 19.44 58.96
C HIS A 500 13.64 18.95 60.32
N ALA A 501 14.75 18.21 60.33
CA ALA A 501 15.38 17.77 61.57
C ALA A 501 15.90 18.95 62.42
N ILE A 502 16.43 20.00 61.78
CA ILE A 502 16.86 21.24 62.43
C ILE A 502 15.66 21.99 63.00
N GLU A 503 14.58 22.15 62.23
CA GLU A 503 13.34 22.79 62.69
C GLU A 503 12.75 22.06 63.90
N ASN A 504 12.65 20.73 63.85
CA ASN A 504 12.16 19.91 64.96
C ASN A 504 13.07 20.03 66.19
N SER A 505 14.39 19.95 66.01
CA SER A 505 15.35 20.10 67.12
C SER A 505 15.30 21.51 67.72
N ARG A 506 15.08 22.56 66.91
CA ARG A 506 14.88 23.94 67.38
C ARG A 506 13.59 24.06 68.19
N ALA A 507 12.50 23.48 67.71
CA ALA A 507 11.23 23.47 68.44
C ALA A 507 11.36 22.75 69.79
N GLN A 508 12.03 21.60 69.83
CA GLN A 508 12.32 20.86 71.06
C GLN A 508 13.22 21.66 72.01
N GLN A 509 14.28 22.29 71.51
CA GLN A 509 15.17 23.14 72.29
C GLN A 509 14.41 24.29 72.95
N ASN A 510 13.55 24.98 72.18
CA ASN A 510 12.72 26.07 72.70
C ASN A 510 11.70 25.57 73.75
N HIS A 511 11.09 24.40 73.53
CA HIS A 511 10.16 23.80 74.48
C HIS A 511 10.84 23.45 75.81
N LEU A 512 11.99 22.76 75.76
CA LEU A 512 12.78 22.40 76.95
C LEU A 512 13.28 23.64 77.68
N ARG A 513 13.76 24.66 76.95
CA ARG A 513 14.17 25.93 77.54
C ARG A 513 13.00 26.62 78.27
N GLY A 514 11.82 26.64 77.67
CA GLY A 514 10.61 27.17 78.31
C GLY A 514 10.22 26.40 79.58
N GLN A 515 10.33 25.07 79.58
CA GLN A 515 10.09 24.25 80.78
C GLN A 515 11.11 24.52 81.89
N ILE A 516 12.38 24.68 81.55
CA ILE A 516 13.46 25.00 82.51
C ILE A 516 13.24 26.41 83.09
N GLU A 517 12.93 27.41 82.27
CA GLU A 517 12.64 28.78 82.72
C GLU A 517 11.38 28.82 83.62
N GLY A 518 10.37 27.99 83.33
CA GLY A 518 9.15 27.87 84.15
C GLY A 518 9.32 27.09 85.46
N SER A 519 10.39 26.32 85.63
CA SER A 519 10.63 25.48 86.81
C SER A 519 11.18 26.25 88.03
N GLY A 520 11.52 27.54 87.89
CA GLY A 520 12.02 28.37 88.99
C GLY A 520 13.43 28.01 89.44
N SER A 521 13.68 27.99 90.76
CA SER A 521 14.97 27.56 91.36
C SER A 521 14.82 26.37 92.33
N PRO A 522 14.44 25.16 91.83
CA PRO A 522 14.32 23.95 92.63
C PRO A 522 15.58 23.59 93.40
N ASP A 523 16.76 23.86 92.82
CA ASP A 523 18.06 23.63 93.47
C ASP A 523 18.22 24.48 94.76
N ALA A 524 17.74 25.73 94.72
CA ALA A 524 17.78 26.63 95.87
C ALA A 524 16.71 26.26 96.91
N ASP A 525 15.52 25.89 96.45
CA ASP A 525 14.42 25.43 97.32
C ASP A 525 14.80 24.13 98.06
N LEU A 526 15.43 23.16 97.38
CA LEU A 526 15.97 21.95 98.02
C LEU A 526 17.00 22.26 99.12
N GLN A 527 17.89 23.24 98.89
CA GLN A 527 18.86 23.66 99.92
C GLN A 527 18.18 24.31 101.12
N GLU A 528 17.16 25.12 100.88
CA GLU A 528 16.33 25.71 101.94
C GLU A 528 15.61 24.62 102.75
N LYS A 529 14.94 23.68 102.10
CA LYS A 529 14.22 22.57 102.75
C LYS A 529 15.16 21.65 103.54
N LYS A 530 16.36 21.32 103.02
CA LYS A 530 17.42 20.60 103.76
C LYS A 530 17.84 21.33 105.03
N THR A 531 17.94 22.65 104.98
CA THR A 531 18.30 23.48 106.14
C THR A 531 17.19 23.47 107.18
N ILE A 532 15.93 23.62 106.77
CA ILE A 532 14.76 23.56 107.65
C ILE A 532 14.64 22.19 108.32
N LEU A 533 14.77 21.10 107.57
CA LEU A 533 14.74 19.73 108.10
C LEU A 533 15.79 19.55 109.20
N LYS A 534 17.02 20.01 108.97
CA LYS A 534 18.12 19.95 109.95
C LYS A 534 17.83 20.77 111.22
N GLN A 535 17.18 21.93 111.09
CA GLN A 535 16.74 22.72 112.24
C GLN A 535 15.66 22.00 113.07
N LYS A 536 14.68 21.39 112.39
CA LYS A 536 13.61 20.62 113.04
C LYS A 536 14.15 19.38 113.76
N GLU A 537 15.11 18.68 113.16
CA GLU A 537 15.80 17.55 113.77
C GLU A 537 16.52 17.93 115.08
N ASN A 538 17.26 19.05 115.07
CA ASN A 538 17.97 19.54 116.26
C ASN A 538 17.00 19.93 117.38
N THR A 539 15.86 20.55 117.02
CA THR A 539 14.81 20.93 117.97
C THR A 539 14.19 19.69 118.62
N LEU A 540 13.88 18.65 117.84
CA LEU A 540 13.38 17.37 118.34
C LEU A 540 14.36 16.72 119.32
N LYS A 541 15.66 16.67 118.99
CA LYS A 541 16.72 16.15 119.88
C LYS A 541 16.74 16.89 121.22
N ALA A 542 16.71 18.22 121.21
CA ALA A 542 16.76 19.05 122.42
C ALA A 542 15.54 18.87 123.33
N VAL A 543 14.33 18.78 122.76
CA VAL A 543 13.09 18.57 123.53
C VAL A 543 13.04 17.17 124.15
N THR A 544 13.56 16.16 123.43
CA THR A 544 13.65 14.77 123.91
C THR A 544 14.58 14.66 125.12
N MET A 545 15.75 15.29 125.09
CA MET A 545 16.68 15.30 126.22
C MET A 545 16.07 15.93 127.48
N ARG A 546 15.39 17.08 127.35
CA ARG A 546 14.71 17.73 128.49
C ARG A 546 13.60 16.88 129.09
N ALA A 547 12.80 16.22 128.25
CA ALA A 547 11.74 15.33 128.72
C ALA A 547 12.32 14.16 129.55
N ASN A 548 13.46 13.60 129.13
CA ASN A 548 14.15 12.54 129.86
C ASN A 548 14.72 13.01 131.21
N ALA A 549 15.29 14.22 131.27
CA ALA A 549 15.84 14.79 132.50
C ALA A 549 14.75 15.06 133.57
N ILE A 550 13.62 15.65 133.16
CA ILE A 550 12.49 15.95 134.07
C ILE A 550 11.92 14.65 134.66
N ARG A 551 11.79 13.60 133.84
CA ARG A 551 11.32 12.29 134.31
C ARG A 551 12.21 11.73 135.41
N ARG A 552 13.54 11.86 135.27
CA ARG A 552 14.50 11.35 136.25
C ARG A 552 14.47 12.11 137.59
N LEU A 553 14.24 13.43 137.55
CA LEU A 553 14.14 14.27 138.75
C LEU A 553 12.89 13.92 139.58
N TYR A 554 11.75 13.72 138.92
CA TYR A 554 10.49 13.34 139.58
C TYR A 554 10.64 12.03 140.37
N GLU A 555 11.21 10.99 139.74
CA GLU A 555 11.40 9.67 140.35
C GLU A 555 12.30 9.70 141.60
N LEU A 556 13.24 10.65 141.70
CA LEU A 556 14.19 10.74 142.83
C LEU A 556 13.56 11.41 144.06
N VAL A 557 12.78 12.48 143.87
CA VAL A 557 12.14 13.22 144.96
C VAL A 557 11.08 12.37 145.67
N GLU A 558 10.29 11.61 144.91
CA GLU A 558 9.24 10.74 145.46
C GLU A 558 9.80 9.69 146.43
N LYS A 559 11.00 9.15 146.13
CA LYS A 559 11.67 8.16 146.98
C LYS A 559 12.08 8.72 148.35
N HIS A 560 12.69 9.90 148.39
CA HIS A 560 13.19 10.49 149.65
C HIS A 560 12.08 10.99 150.58
N TYR A 561 10.91 11.34 150.03
CA TYR A 561 9.75 11.72 150.83
C TYR A 561 9.20 10.57 151.69
N GLU A 562 9.17 9.35 151.14
CA GLU A 562 8.69 8.16 151.87
C GLU A 562 9.64 7.72 152.99
N ASP A 563 10.95 7.88 152.81
CA ASP A 563 11.95 7.48 153.83
C ASP A 563 11.83 8.30 155.13
N ALA A 564 11.64 9.63 155.04
CA ALA A 564 11.54 10.52 156.21
C ALA A 564 10.25 10.29 157.04
N LYS A 565 9.22 9.70 156.44
CA LYS A 565 7.89 9.53 157.05
C LYS A 565 7.84 8.41 158.09
N LYS A 566 8.66 7.36 157.93
CA LYS A 566 8.71 6.22 158.87
C LYS A 566 9.29 6.58 160.24
N GLU A 567 10.15 7.59 160.31
CA GLU A 567 10.94 7.92 161.50
C GLU A 567 10.11 8.50 162.67
N TYR A 568 8.93 9.08 162.42
CA TYR A 568 8.12 9.74 163.45
C TYR A 568 6.87 8.95 163.92
N LEU A 569 6.47 7.88 163.21
CA LEU A 569 5.21 7.18 163.48
C LEU A 569 5.29 6.19 164.65
N GLU A 570 6.46 5.57 164.84
CA GLU A 570 6.70 4.52 165.84
C GLU A 570 6.63 5.03 167.30
N PRO A 571 7.24 6.18 167.66
CA PRO A 571 7.13 6.73 169.01
C PRO A 571 5.69 7.11 169.39
N TYR A 572 4.90 7.60 168.44
CA TYR A 572 3.51 7.98 168.64
C TYR A 572 2.61 6.77 168.98
N ILE A 573 2.77 5.66 168.26
CA ILE A 573 1.98 4.43 168.47
C ILE A 573 2.30 3.82 169.85
N ASN A 574 3.57 3.81 170.25
CA ASN A 574 3.99 3.27 171.55
C ASN A 574 3.34 4.02 172.71
N LEU A 575 3.41 5.36 172.68
CA LEU A 575 2.86 6.21 173.74
C LEU A 575 1.32 6.15 173.80
N LEU A 576 0.66 6.06 172.64
CA LEU A 576 -0.78 5.84 172.59
C LEU A 576 -1.18 4.50 173.20
N THR A 577 -0.42 3.44 172.90
CA THR A 577 -0.67 2.09 173.40
C THR A 577 -0.54 2.04 174.92
N GLU A 578 0.52 2.63 175.47
CA GLU A 578 0.73 2.78 176.91
C GLU A 578 -0.46 3.46 177.59
N LYS A 579 -0.83 4.67 177.13
CA LYS A 579 -1.94 5.46 177.69
C LYS A 579 -3.28 4.73 177.59
N ALA A 580 -3.53 4.06 176.46
CA ALA A 580 -4.76 3.31 176.23
C ALA A 580 -4.86 2.07 177.14
N GLY A 581 -3.73 1.48 177.50
CA GLY A 581 -3.65 0.31 178.38
C GLY A 581 -4.28 0.55 179.75
N HIS A 582 -4.14 1.77 180.28
CA HIS A 582 -4.77 2.16 181.55
C HIS A 582 -6.30 2.11 181.52
N VAL A 583 -6.93 2.27 180.35
CA VAL A 583 -8.39 2.43 180.23
C VAL A 583 -9.04 1.19 179.62
N PHE A 584 -8.43 0.61 178.58
CA PHE A 584 -8.96 -0.54 177.86
C PHE A 584 -8.36 -1.88 178.30
N GLY A 585 -7.35 -1.87 179.17
CA GLY A 585 -6.61 -3.05 179.62
C GLY A 585 -5.30 -3.27 178.85
N PRO A 586 -4.39 -4.11 179.37
CA PRO A 586 -3.02 -4.25 178.86
C PRO A 586 -2.91 -4.84 177.45
N ASP A 587 -3.96 -5.51 176.96
CA ASP A 587 -3.99 -6.17 175.65
C ASP A 587 -4.40 -5.24 174.49
N VAL A 588 -4.47 -3.92 174.73
CA VAL A 588 -4.76 -2.94 173.69
C VAL A 588 -3.50 -2.61 172.89
N SER A 589 -3.61 -2.51 171.56
CA SER A 589 -2.56 -1.99 170.68
C SER A 589 -3.15 -1.35 169.41
N PHE A 590 -2.30 -0.71 168.60
CA PHE A 590 -2.72 0.09 167.46
C PHE A 590 -1.85 -0.17 166.23
N THR A 591 -2.44 -0.22 165.03
CA THR A 591 -1.72 -0.48 163.76
C THR A 591 -1.91 0.65 162.74
N SER A 592 -0.90 0.90 161.91
CA SER A 592 -0.95 1.82 160.77
C SER A 592 -1.39 1.12 159.47
N GLU A 593 -1.73 1.90 158.44
CA GLU A 593 -2.31 1.41 157.18
C GLU A 593 -1.30 0.67 156.26
N ASP A 594 0.01 0.87 156.46
CA ASP A 594 1.07 0.37 155.55
C ASP A 594 1.46 -1.10 155.78
N ASP A 595 1.13 -1.70 156.93
CA ASP A 595 1.45 -3.11 157.22
C ASP A 595 0.54 -4.10 156.45
N ALA A 596 -0.51 -3.63 155.78
CA ALA A 596 -1.45 -4.48 155.06
C ALA A 596 -1.11 -4.71 153.56
N ALA A 597 -0.10 -4.03 153.00
CA ALA A 597 0.12 -3.99 151.54
C ALA A 597 1.30 -4.85 151.01
N HIS A 598 2.05 -5.56 151.86
CA HIS A 598 3.20 -6.38 151.46
C HIS A 598 2.84 -7.86 151.21
N GLY A 599 2.07 -8.10 150.14
CA GLY A 599 1.69 -9.45 149.70
C GLY A 599 1.46 -9.55 148.18
N GLY A 600 2.56 -9.58 147.42
CA GLY A 600 2.73 -10.12 146.06
C GLY A 600 1.59 -10.00 145.03
N SER A 601 1.63 -8.95 144.19
CA SER A 601 0.90 -8.91 142.92
C SER A 601 1.81 -8.49 141.77
N THR A 602 1.87 -9.38 140.78
CA THR A 602 1.98 -9.09 139.37
C THR A 602 1.21 -7.84 138.95
N GLY A 603 1.81 -7.00 138.11
CA GLY A 603 1.12 -6.10 137.20
C GLY A 603 0.61 -4.79 137.80
N ARG A 604 1.30 -3.67 137.49
CA ARG A 604 0.61 -2.38 137.32
C ARG A 604 1.47 -1.37 136.58
N LYS A 605 1.00 -0.89 135.43
CA LYS A 605 1.16 0.53 135.05
C LYS A 605 -0.11 1.05 134.40
N ASN A 606 -1.16 1.12 135.22
CA ASN A 606 -2.15 2.18 135.18
C ASN A 606 -2.40 2.61 136.63
N ARG A 607 -1.76 3.71 137.02
CA ARG A 607 -2.03 4.42 138.28
C ARG A 607 -1.97 5.91 137.99
N GLY A 608 -3.15 6.45 137.68
CA GLY A 608 -3.44 7.85 137.92
C GLY A 608 -3.73 8.05 139.42
N LYS A 609 -3.27 9.18 139.95
CA LYS A 609 -3.78 9.92 141.10
C LYS A 609 -4.50 9.10 142.19
N GLN A 610 -3.78 8.81 143.27
CA GLN A 610 -4.29 8.93 144.64
C GLN A 610 -3.07 9.03 145.57
N ALA A 611 -2.84 10.25 146.08
CA ALA A 611 -1.95 10.49 147.19
C ALA A 611 -2.61 9.93 148.45
N ALA A 612 -2.13 8.78 148.94
CA ALA A 612 -2.54 8.20 150.21
C ALA A 612 -1.54 8.65 151.28
N SER A 613 -1.86 9.73 151.97
CA SER A 613 -1.15 10.18 153.15
C SER A 613 -1.49 9.26 154.33
N ALA A 614 -0.75 8.16 154.50
CA ALA A 614 -0.82 7.33 155.70
C ALA A 614 -0.29 8.13 156.91
N SER A 615 -1.18 8.81 157.64
CA SER A 615 -0.84 9.62 158.84
C SER A 615 -1.80 9.32 160.00
N THR A 616 -2.45 8.16 160.01
CA THR A 616 -3.49 7.88 161.01
C THR A 616 -3.49 6.41 161.36
N ILE A 617 -3.46 6.15 162.67
CA ILE A 617 -3.72 4.83 163.23
C ILE A 617 -5.10 4.39 162.76
N SER A 618 -5.18 3.24 162.10
CA SER A 618 -6.40 2.83 161.40
C SER A 618 -7.26 1.90 162.25
N LYS A 619 -6.61 1.09 163.11
CA LYS A 619 -7.28 0.04 163.89
C LYS A 619 -6.82 0.02 165.34
N ARG A 620 -7.75 -0.24 166.25
CA ARG A 620 -7.48 -0.66 167.62
C ARG A 620 -7.56 -2.18 167.69
N VAL A 621 -6.51 -2.81 168.16
CA VAL A 621 -6.49 -4.23 168.49
C VAL A 621 -6.76 -4.35 169.99
N LEU A 622 -7.74 -5.17 170.38
CA LEU A 622 -8.02 -5.47 171.79
C LEU A 622 -8.33 -6.96 171.90
N ASN A 623 -7.62 -7.69 172.76
CA ASN A 623 -7.75 -9.15 172.91
C ASN A 623 -7.64 -9.90 171.56
N GLY A 624 -6.72 -9.48 170.69
CA GLY A 624 -6.49 -10.08 169.37
C GLY A 624 -7.50 -9.71 168.27
N ARG A 625 -8.53 -8.89 168.54
CA ARG A 625 -9.47 -8.40 167.51
C ARG A 625 -9.12 -6.99 167.07
N ALA A 626 -8.78 -6.83 165.80
CA ALA A 626 -8.56 -5.53 165.16
C ALA A 626 -9.90 -4.93 164.69
N VAL A 627 -10.26 -3.76 165.21
CA VAL A 627 -11.47 -3.01 164.85
C VAL A 627 -11.06 -1.65 164.29
N ASN A 628 -11.63 -1.23 163.16
CA ASN A 628 -11.38 0.10 162.62
C ASN A 628 -11.81 1.18 163.61
N LEU A 629 -11.07 2.28 163.71
CA LEU A 629 -11.43 3.34 164.65
C LEU A 629 -12.84 3.90 164.42
N ALA A 630 -13.31 3.94 163.17
CA ALA A 630 -14.65 4.39 162.80
C ALA A 630 -15.79 3.46 163.28
N GLU A 631 -15.49 2.23 163.67
CA GLU A 631 -16.45 1.22 164.14
C GLU A 631 -16.51 1.14 165.67
N LEU A 632 -15.72 1.97 166.38
CA LEU A 632 -15.76 2.01 167.84
C LEU A 632 -17.09 2.61 168.33
N SER A 633 -17.63 2.04 169.42
CA SER A 633 -18.78 2.61 170.12
C SER A 633 -18.48 4.05 170.55
N GLY A 634 -19.49 4.93 170.56
CA GLY A 634 -19.33 6.36 170.89
C GLY A 634 -18.46 6.64 172.12
N GLY A 635 -18.70 5.94 173.24
CA GLY A 635 -17.87 6.09 174.45
C GLY A 635 -16.41 5.64 174.28
N ALA A 636 -16.15 4.54 173.57
CA ALA A 636 -14.79 4.06 173.31
C ALA A 636 -14.03 4.96 172.32
N ALA A 637 -14.72 5.55 171.34
CA ALA A 637 -14.15 6.52 170.42
C ALA A 637 -13.81 7.83 171.15
N GLU A 638 -14.72 8.33 171.99
CA GLU A 638 -14.53 9.52 172.82
C GLU A 638 -13.31 9.35 173.76
N GLN A 639 -13.22 8.22 174.47
CA GLN A 639 -12.09 7.90 175.32
C GLN A 639 -10.77 7.83 174.55
N LEU A 640 -10.75 7.15 173.39
CA LEU A 640 -9.55 7.04 172.57
C LEU A 640 -9.10 8.40 172.02
N GLN A 641 -10.03 9.30 171.66
CA GLN A 641 -9.68 10.65 171.21
C GLN A 641 -8.99 11.46 172.31
N ILE A 642 -9.42 11.31 173.57
CA ILE A 642 -8.76 11.95 174.71
C ILE A 642 -7.36 11.37 174.88
N ILE A 643 -7.22 10.04 174.87
CA ILE A 643 -5.93 9.34 174.98
C ILE A 643 -4.98 9.76 173.84
N GLN A 644 -5.46 9.86 172.59
CA GLN A 644 -4.67 10.35 171.45
C GLN A 644 -4.15 11.75 171.69
N ARG A 645 -4.98 12.67 172.16
CA ARG A 645 -4.56 14.04 172.46
C ARG A 645 -3.53 14.08 173.60
N LEU A 646 -3.67 13.22 174.61
CA LEU A 646 -2.69 13.09 175.68
C LEU A 646 -1.35 12.51 175.17
N ALA A 647 -1.38 11.50 174.29
CA ALA A 647 -0.18 10.97 173.65
C ALA A 647 0.50 11.99 172.73
N VAL A 648 -0.25 12.75 171.94
CA VAL A 648 0.34 13.84 171.14
C VAL A 648 0.93 14.93 172.05
N ALA A 649 0.23 15.33 173.12
CA ALA A 649 0.73 16.33 174.05
C ALA A 649 2.06 15.92 174.70
N GLU A 650 2.27 14.63 174.96
CA GLU A 650 3.52 14.11 175.53
C GLU A 650 4.60 13.85 174.47
N LEU A 651 4.24 13.59 173.20
CA LEU A 651 5.19 13.46 172.09
C LEU A 651 5.80 14.82 171.67
N VAL A 652 5.12 15.93 171.94
CA VAL A 652 5.50 17.29 171.50
C VAL A 652 6.59 17.95 172.40
N GLY A 653 7.19 17.19 173.33
CA GLY A 653 8.41 17.59 174.08
C GLY A 653 8.14 18.29 175.42
N ASP A 654 9.20 18.65 176.14
CA ASP A 654 9.22 19.09 177.57
C ASP A 654 8.35 20.32 177.93
N GLN A 655 7.70 20.95 176.96
CA GLN A 655 6.77 22.05 177.21
C GLN A 655 5.37 21.49 177.51
N SER A 656 4.83 21.77 178.71
CA SER A 656 3.47 21.38 179.09
C SER A 656 2.44 21.97 178.13
N VAL A 657 2.00 21.20 177.13
CA VAL A 657 0.85 21.53 176.27
C VAL A 657 -0.42 21.44 177.12
N PRO A 658 -1.20 22.54 177.29
CA PRO A 658 -2.44 22.48 178.05
C PRO A 658 -3.50 21.67 177.28
N VAL A 659 -4.18 20.77 177.96
CA VAL A 659 -5.23 19.92 177.39
C VAL A 659 -6.58 20.36 177.95
N PHE A 660 -7.46 20.80 177.06
CA PHE A 660 -8.82 21.20 177.39
C PHE A 660 -9.79 20.06 177.08
N LEU A 661 -10.60 19.69 178.06
CA LEU A 661 -11.69 18.73 177.92
C LEU A 661 -13.00 19.46 178.21
N ASP A 662 -13.86 19.57 177.21
CA ASP A 662 -15.16 20.25 177.31
C ASP A 662 -16.29 19.22 177.23
N ASP A 663 -16.98 19.05 178.36
CA ASP A 663 -18.04 18.09 178.64
C ASP A 663 -17.80 16.66 178.14
N ALA A 664 -16.56 16.20 178.24
CA ALA A 664 -16.17 14.88 177.80
C ALA A 664 -16.65 13.77 178.76
N LEU A 665 -16.46 12.52 178.34
CA LEU A 665 -16.87 11.30 179.06
C LEU A 665 -18.40 11.20 179.24
N GLY A 666 -19.16 11.79 178.33
CA GLY A 666 -20.62 11.78 178.38
C GLY A 666 -21.24 10.38 178.29
N TYR A 667 -20.53 9.47 177.63
CA TYR A 667 -21.00 8.11 177.31
C TYR A 667 -20.17 7.01 177.96
N ALA A 668 -19.30 7.34 178.91
CA ALA A 668 -18.46 6.37 179.60
C ALA A 668 -19.27 5.60 180.66
N ASP A 669 -19.15 4.27 180.67
CA ASP A 669 -19.62 3.46 181.81
C ASP A 669 -18.80 3.77 183.07
N THR A 670 -19.38 3.51 184.25
CA THR A 670 -18.82 3.95 185.53
C THR A 670 -17.42 3.41 185.81
N GLU A 671 -17.12 2.18 185.35
CA GLU A 671 -15.81 1.57 185.52
C GLU A 671 -14.77 2.27 184.63
N ARG A 672 -15.04 2.44 183.34
CA ARG A 672 -14.10 3.12 182.44
C ARG A 672 -13.97 4.62 182.69
N ALA A 673 -15.03 5.29 183.14
CA ALA A 673 -14.96 6.68 183.59
C ALA A 673 -13.98 6.83 184.77
N THR A 674 -13.96 5.85 185.68
CA THR A 674 -13.00 5.82 186.79
C THR A 674 -11.56 5.66 186.29
N ASN A 675 -11.30 4.72 185.37
CA ASN A 675 -9.97 4.53 184.79
C ASN A 675 -9.49 5.74 183.98
N MET A 676 -10.38 6.39 183.23
CA MET A 676 -10.09 7.65 182.54
C MET A 676 -9.72 8.76 183.52
N ASN A 677 -10.42 8.87 184.66
CA ASN A 677 -10.09 9.86 185.69
C ASN A 677 -8.72 9.62 186.33
N GLU A 678 -8.30 8.35 186.49
CA GLU A 678 -6.95 8.01 186.93
C GLU A 678 -5.90 8.40 185.89
N LEU A 679 -6.15 8.11 184.61
CA LEU A 679 -5.27 8.53 183.52
C LEU A 679 -5.14 10.06 183.45
N LEU A 680 -6.25 10.79 183.60
CA LEU A 680 -6.23 12.25 183.67
C LEU A 680 -5.47 12.76 184.91
N THR A 681 -5.59 12.08 186.06
CA THR A 681 -4.81 12.40 187.25
C THR A 681 -3.31 12.23 187.00
N GLU A 682 -2.91 11.16 186.31
CA GLU A 682 -1.51 10.89 186.01
C GLU A 682 -0.94 11.84 184.97
N SER A 683 -1.64 12.05 183.85
CA SER A 683 -1.27 13.04 182.84
C SER A 683 -1.27 14.46 183.41
N GLY A 684 -2.15 14.76 184.37
CA GLY A 684 -2.21 16.02 185.11
C GLY A 684 -0.94 16.37 185.91
N LYS A 685 -0.06 15.39 186.17
CA LYS A 685 1.26 15.63 186.79
C LYS A 685 2.26 16.26 185.81
N LYS A 686 2.09 16.02 184.52
CA LYS A 686 3.01 16.45 183.44
C LYS A 686 2.42 17.59 182.60
N HIS A 687 1.11 17.61 182.42
CA HIS A 687 0.39 18.58 181.60
C HIS A 687 -0.73 19.24 182.38
N GLN A 688 -0.96 20.53 182.14
CA GLN A 688 -2.15 21.18 182.67
C GLN A 688 -3.40 20.64 181.96
N ILE A 689 -4.27 19.97 182.69
CA ILE A 689 -5.57 19.49 182.17
C ILE A 689 -6.69 20.35 182.75
N ILE A 690 -7.48 20.96 181.87
CA ILE A 690 -8.60 21.82 182.22
C ILE A 690 -9.88 21.11 181.77
N VAL A 691 -10.72 20.73 182.73
CA VAL A 691 -12.00 20.08 182.47
C VAL A 691 -13.13 21.08 182.74
N MET A 692 -13.96 21.31 181.72
CA MET A 692 -15.21 22.06 181.82
C MET A 692 -16.36 21.05 181.70
N THR A 693 -17.27 20.99 182.66
CA THR A 693 -18.41 20.06 182.59
C THR A 693 -19.58 20.56 183.41
N CYS A 694 -20.78 20.21 182.96
CA CYS A 694 -22.03 20.42 183.69
C CYS A 694 -22.36 19.25 184.64
N VAL A 695 -21.60 18.14 184.59
CA VAL A 695 -21.84 16.93 185.36
C VAL A 695 -20.59 16.53 186.13
N PRO A 696 -20.26 17.24 187.23
CA PRO A 696 -19.00 17.04 187.97
C PRO A 696 -18.84 15.61 188.52
N GLU A 697 -19.94 14.89 188.74
CA GLU A 697 -19.94 13.48 189.16
C GLU A 697 -19.14 12.55 188.26
N ARG A 698 -19.00 12.86 186.96
CA ARG A 698 -18.21 12.05 186.01
C ARG A 698 -16.72 12.07 186.34
N TYR A 699 -16.24 13.12 187.00
CA TYR A 699 -14.82 13.36 187.28
C TYR A 699 -14.46 13.25 188.75
N LYS A 700 -15.37 12.78 189.60
CA LYS A 700 -15.17 12.73 191.06
C LYS A 700 -13.97 11.89 191.50
N SER A 701 -13.52 10.95 190.66
CA SER A 701 -12.37 10.09 190.96
C SER A 701 -11.01 10.74 190.61
N VAL A 702 -11.00 11.93 189.99
CA VAL A 702 -9.75 12.66 189.71
C VAL A 702 -9.17 13.20 191.03
N ARG A 703 -7.95 12.78 191.37
CA ARG A 703 -7.31 13.19 192.62
C ARG A 703 -6.64 14.55 192.45
N ALA A 704 -6.66 15.36 193.50
CA ALA A 704 -6.06 16.71 193.54
C ALA A 704 -6.61 17.69 192.49
N ALA A 705 -7.81 17.46 191.95
CA ALA A 705 -8.49 18.41 191.08
C ALA A 705 -8.95 19.65 191.86
N LYS A 706 -8.68 20.84 191.31
CA LYS A 706 -9.24 22.09 191.82
C LYS A 706 -10.58 22.35 191.13
N THR A 707 -11.67 22.14 191.85
CA THR A 707 -13.03 22.42 191.36
C THR A 707 -13.38 23.89 191.54
N ILE A 708 -13.91 24.52 190.49
CA ILE A 708 -14.41 25.90 190.51
C ILE A 708 -15.88 25.84 190.08
N GLU A 709 -16.81 26.17 190.99
CA GLU A 709 -18.23 26.31 190.63
C GLU A 709 -18.46 27.62 189.87
N MET A 710 -19.17 27.54 188.75
CA MET A 710 -19.58 28.72 187.98
C MET A 710 -21.01 29.10 188.36
N THR A 711 -21.19 29.77 189.50
CA THR A 711 -22.50 30.36 189.86
C THR A 711 -22.73 31.64 189.06
N GLY A 712 -23.60 31.56 188.06
CA GLY A 712 -24.13 32.75 187.37
C GLY A 712 -25.17 33.47 188.21
N THR A 713 -24.76 34.44 189.02
CA THR A 713 -25.64 35.58 189.35
C THR A 713 -25.81 36.43 188.09
N LYS A 714 -27.03 36.92 187.83
CA LYS A 714 -27.20 38.09 186.96
C LYS A 714 -26.33 39.24 187.46
#